data_AF-A0AAN9Y0T4-F1
#
_entry.id   AF-A0AAN9Y0T4-F1
#
_cell.length_a   1.000
_cell.length_b   1.000
_cell.length_c   1.000
_cell.angle_alpha   90.00
_cell.angle_beta   90.00
_cell.angle_gamma   90.00
#
_symmetry.space_group_name_H-M   'P 1'
#
loop_
_entity.id
_entity.type
_entity.pdbx_description
1 polymer ?
#
loop_
_entity_poly.entity_id
_entity_poly.type
_entity_poly.pdbx_seq_one_letter_code
_entity_poly.pdbx_strand_id
1 'polypeptide(L)'
;MGKFARQTAYKKQLKEEKAKRKLKVSHKTILPKGQNVTNTSFKVKKIVLKSQLKEHEGEVVSKSNLNIKELLSRLHHHNAPLRINSLSSLSEMIHTHQNALLNPHLPALLHAASNLILDKEKDVRQEAIKLLSIILTVCSESQLSSLFEIIIKYLACAMTHIDADIRESSLSMLDILISKQPSLTARHCEPVILPAFLDLISTKVVDSDRKLSLQYTNKMSTNVWRIKVLTRLQALLKAVVNIHAEQKSEDYREQYVRKFKWNDDKPLYVSLYRSPTDTNNQVELSDILNAKSKELINQSSQIQIYAGILMPLLIDIFVEVAPQKTKNQRQGLHLSNEAAVLLKFISDIILLLWQIFEFSDAPKQWFCETYAASTINHLIADRFPYSLNENFAEALNKSNKHKNKVVVSGLPAEFSAFLVDKQCRLLNMLLCHIYLLFCEHGSEYDNLKEIARYVTKSLQSCPTLDRETISRLFHCVDSLFSLELKLKKNYFDAIRLIQVIKQLYDECSPSHEAQLHFIAEKTFSYLYKMTLNTRTTSSKNESELNDWLDGLPSLLTQKKISFEKVKCIANIARCNLSAFIQSLDGYIESIMNNLPHLHISNENKLEKAEGKRLIANLLYFVQTWDDEFVTGLQKAIDNDYFGHLTGHIKDVVECKLSNSDT
;
A
#
# COMPACT_ATOMS: atom_id res chain seq x y z
N MET A 1 60.44 -82.68 28.15
CA MET A 1 61.21 -81.41 28.07
C MET A 1 60.65 -80.25 28.94
N GLY A 2 59.64 -80.43 29.81
CA GLY A 2 58.99 -79.29 30.52
C GLY A 2 59.55 -78.86 31.89
N LYS A 3 60.45 -79.64 32.54
CA LYS A 3 60.98 -79.30 33.89
C LYS A 3 62.15 -78.32 33.85
N PHE A 4 62.99 -78.32 32.80
CA PHE A 4 64.14 -77.43 32.68
C PHE A 4 63.76 -75.97 32.34
N ALA A 5 62.67 -75.75 31.59
CA ALA A 5 62.21 -74.42 31.20
C ALA A 5 61.61 -73.59 32.37
N ARG A 6 61.00 -74.27 33.36
CA ARG A 6 60.44 -73.59 34.55
C ARG A 6 61.52 -73.11 35.52
N GLN A 7 62.64 -73.84 35.66
CA GLN A 7 63.74 -73.41 36.53
C GLN A 7 64.51 -72.20 35.98
N THR A 8 64.67 -72.08 34.66
CA THR A 8 65.33 -70.93 34.03
C THR A 8 64.47 -69.67 34.08
N ALA A 9 63.15 -69.79 33.90
CA ALA A 9 62.21 -68.68 34.05
C ALA A 9 62.16 -68.14 35.50
N TYR A 10 62.07 -69.04 36.50
CA TYR A 10 62.08 -68.65 37.91
C TYR A 10 63.39 -67.98 38.33
N LYS A 11 64.55 -68.50 37.87
CA LYS A 11 65.86 -67.86 38.12
C LYS A 11 65.99 -66.50 37.44
N LYS A 12 65.36 -66.29 36.27
CA LYS A 12 65.32 -64.99 35.59
C LYS A 12 64.48 -63.98 36.34
N GLN A 13 63.32 -64.39 36.86
CA GLN A 13 62.43 -63.55 37.66
C GLN A 13 63.07 -63.14 38.99
N LEU A 14 63.75 -64.06 39.68
CA LEU A 14 64.55 -63.74 40.89
C LEU A 14 65.73 -62.79 40.60
N LYS A 15 66.35 -62.89 39.42
CA LYS A 15 67.40 -61.95 38.98
C LYS A 15 66.83 -60.57 38.68
N GLU A 16 65.63 -60.49 38.11
CA GLU A 16 64.93 -59.23 37.84
C GLU A 16 64.42 -58.56 39.13
N GLU A 17 63.92 -59.32 40.11
CA GLU A 17 63.54 -58.81 41.43
C GLU A 17 64.71 -58.20 42.21
N LYS A 18 65.92 -58.80 42.09
CA LYS A 18 67.13 -58.32 42.78
C LYS A 18 67.94 -57.32 41.94
N ALA A 19 67.51 -57.00 40.73
CA ALA A 19 68.23 -56.07 39.85
C ALA A 19 68.04 -54.62 40.30
N LYS A 20 68.99 -54.10 41.09
CA LYS A 20 69.10 -52.67 41.36
C LYS A 20 69.38 -51.94 40.05
N ARG A 21 68.51 -51.00 39.65
CA ARG A 21 68.74 -50.14 38.47
C ARG A 21 70.03 -49.34 38.69
N LYS A 22 70.97 -49.44 37.75
CA LYS A 22 72.25 -48.72 37.79
C LYS A 22 72.00 -47.21 37.81
N LEU A 23 72.77 -46.48 38.63
CA LEU A 23 72.77 -45.01 38.66
C LEU A 23 73.17 -44.49 37.28
N LYS A 24 72.28 -43.76 36.60
CA LYS A 24 72.68 -42.92 35.47
C LYS A 24 73.17 -41.60 36.04
N VAL A 25 74.49 -41.39 36.02
CA VAL A 25 75.12 -40.13 36.41
C VAL A 25 74.76 -39.09 35.34
N SER A 26 73.72 -38.31 35.63
CA SER A 26 73.35 -37.11 34.90
C SER A 26 73.27 -35.98 35.92
N HIS A 27 73.72 -34.78 35.54
CA HIS A 27 74.09 -33.63 36.38
C HIS A 27 72.99 -33.03 37.28
N LYS A 28 71.84 -33.68 37.44
CA LYS A 28 70.84 -33.39 38.48
C LYS A 28 70.40 -34.70 39.13
N THR A 29 71.26 -35.22 40.01
CA THR A 29 71.05 -36.45 40.77
C THR A 29 69.98 -36.25 41.86
N ILE A 30 68.71 -36.26 41.46
CA ILE A 30 67.66 -36.65 42.39
C ILE A 30 67.82 -38.17 42.52
N LEU A 31 68.32 -38.65 43.66
CA LEU A 31 68.40 -40.09 43.92
C LEU A 31 67.01 -40.69 43.67
N PRO A 32 66.90 -41.79 42.90
CA PRO A 32 65.62 -42.47 42.76
C PRO A 32 65.10 -42.81 44.16
N LYS A 33 63.87 -42.39 44.46
CA LYS A 33 63.24 -42.62 45.76
C LYS A 33 63.36 -44.11 46.11
N GLY A 34 63.64 -44.40 47.39
CA GLY A 34 63.79 -45.77 47.86
C GLY A 34 62.61 -46.64 47.43
N GLN A 35 62.85 -47.92 47.16
CA GLN A 35 61.85 -48.85 46.63
C GLN A 35 60.62 -49.02 47.54
N ASN A 36 60.76 -48.60 48.81
CA ASN A 36 59.76 -48.65 49.87
C ASN A 36 58.93 -47.35 49.97
N VAL A 37 59.20 -46.36 49.12
CA VAL A 37 58.53 -45.06 49.17
C VAL A 37 57.17 -45.17 48.48
N THR A 38 56.12 -45.19 49.29
CA THR A 38 54.74 -45.10 48.82
C THR A 38 54.50 -43.71 48.23
N ASN A 39 54.17 -43.64 46.93
CA ASN A 39 53.88 -42.37 46.29
C ASN A 39 52.45 -41.92 46.64
N THR A 40 52.31 -40.93 47.51
CA THR A 40 51.03 -40.34 47.92
C THR A 40 50.51 -39.27 46.94
N SER A 41 51.17 -39.07 45.79
CA SER A 41 50.66 -38.16 44.77
C SER A 41 49.50 -38.79 44.01
N PHE A 42 48.27 -38.55 44.44
CA PHE A 42 47.06 -38.86 43.67
C PHE A 42 46.44 -37.56 43.15
N LYS A 43 45.94 -37.58 41.92
CA LYS A 43 45.17 -36.48 41.33
C LYS A 43 43.71 -36.90 41.24
N VAL A 44 42.84 -36.26 42.00
CA VAL A 44 41.39 -36.45 41.90
C VAL A 44 40.84 -35.44 40.89
N LYS A 45 40.13 -35.91 39.87
CA LYS A 45 39.34 -35.05 38.97
C LYS A 45 37.89 -35.04 39.46
N LYS A 46 37.31 -33.84 39.60
CA LYS A 46 35.90 -33.69 39.97
C LYS A 46 35.01 -34.22 38.84
N ILE A 47 34.02 -35.03 39.17
CA ILE A 47 32.97 -35.45 38.23
C ILE A 47 32.05 -34.24 38.00
N VAL A 48 32.00 -33.74 36.77
CA VAL A 48 31.08 -32.67 36.37
C VAL A 48 29.84 -33.33 35.79
N LEU A 49 28.77 -33.40 36.59
CA LEU A 49 27.46 -33.81 36.12
C LEU A 49 26.86 -32.67 35.28
N LYS A 50 26.29 -33.01 34.11
CA LYS A 50 25.50 -32.04 33.34
C LYS A 50 24.22 -31.75 34.14
N SER A 51 23.89 -30.48 34.35
CA SER A 51 22.64 -30.09 35.02
C SER A 51 21.44 -30.54 34.18
N GLN A 52 20.58 -31.41 34.70
CA GLN A 52 19.45 -32.00 33.96
C GLN A 52 18.13 -31.25 34.17
N LEU A 53 17.96 -30.55 35.30
CA LEU A 53 16.77 -29.74 35.63
C LEU A 53 17.25 -28.53 36.45
N LYS A 54 17.03 -27.32 35.96
CA LYS A 54 17.25 -26.09 36.73
C LYS A 54 15.89 -25.59 37.18
N GLU A 55 15.77 -25.19 38.45
CA GLU A 55 14.61 -24.42 38.90
C GLU A 55 14.74 -22.99 38.35
N HIS A 56 13.68 -22.51 37.71
CA HIS A 56 13.59 -21.16 37.15
C HIS A 56 13.05 -20.21 38.22
N GLU A 57 13.90 -19.80 39.18
CA GLU A 57 13.50 -18.77 40.14
C GLU A 57 13.49 -17.39 39.47
N GLY A 58 12.29 -16.80 39.31
CA GLY A 58 12.10 -15.44 38.80
C GLY A 58 12.14 -15.26 37.27
N GLU A 59 12.31 -16.32 36.49
CA GLU A 59 12.22 -16.27 35.01
C GLU A 59 10.79 -16.52 34.52
N VAL A 60 10.40 -15.88 33.42
CA VAL A 60 9.13 -16.14 32.75
C VAL A 60 9.20 -17.52 32.06
N VAL A 61 8.35 -18.45 32.50
CA VAL A 61 8.31 -19.83 31.99
C VAL A 61 6.98 -20.14 31.29
N SER A 62 7.03 -21.09 30.36
CA SER A 62 5.84 -21.66 29.74
C SER A 62 5.02 -22.51 30.72
N LYS A 63 3.80 -22.92 30.32
CA LYS A 63 3.01 -23.95 31.04
C LYS A 63 3.73 -25.28 31.21
N SER A 64 4.78 -25.53 30.42
CA SER A 64 5.65 -26.69 30.49
C SER A 64 6.92 -26.45 31.33
N ASN A 65 6.98 -25.34 32.09
CA ASN A 65 8.11 -24.91 32.91
C ASN A 65 9.42 -24.74 32.14
N LEU A 66 9.35 -24.22 30.91
CA LEU A 66 10.53 -23.96 30.08
C LEU A 66 10.71 -22.47 29.87
N ASN A 67 11.96 -22.00 29.96
CA ASN A 67 12.28 -20.63 29.58
C ASN A 67 12.42 -20.49 28.06
N ILE A 68 12.48 -19.24 27.58
CA ILE A 68 12.58 -18.96 26.14
C ILE A 68 13.83 -19.57 25.51
N LYS A 69 14.98 -19.52 26.21
CA LYS A 69 16.25 -20.03 25.66
C LYS A 69 16.15 -21.54 25.42
N GLU A 70 15.49 -22.26 26.31
CA GLU A 70 15.22 -23.69 26.16
C GLU A 70 14.23 -23.96 25.03
N LEU A 71 13.15 -23.18 24.92
CA LEU A 71 12.20 -23.30 23.82
C LEU A 71 12.87 -23.04 22.47
N LEU A 72 13.68 -21.98 22.35
CA LEU A 72 14.47 -21.67 21.16
C LEU A 72 15.44 -22.80 20.80
N SER A 73 16.07 -23.45 21.80
CA SER A 73 16.96 -24.58 21.55
C SER A 73 16.20 -25.80 20.98
N ARG A 74 14.95 -26.02 21.40
CA ARG A 74 14.10 -27.13 20.93
C ARG A 74 13.59 -26.93 19.51
N LEU A 75 13.61 -25.71 18.98
CA LEU A 75 13.23 -25.42 17.60
C LEU A 75 14.12 -26.10 16.56
N HIS A 76 15.34 -26.52 16.92
CA HIS A 76 16.25 -27.25 16.04
C HIS A 76 16.21 -28.77 16.25
N HIS A 77 15.31 -29.26 17.10
CA HIS A 77 15.22 -30.68 17.39
C HIS A 77 14.64 -31.45 16.19
N HIS A 78 15.15 -32.66 15.92
CA HIS A 78 14.71 -33.48 14.77
C HIS A 78 13.23 -33.89 14.83
N ASN A 79 12.67 -34.04 16.03
CA ASN A 79 11.25 -34.37 16.27
C ASN A 79 10.32 -33.17 16.01
N ALA A 80 9.44 -33.28 15.01
CA ALA A 80 8.55 -32.21 14.56
C ALA A 80 7.47 -31.79 15.59
N PRO A 81 6.71 -32.72 16.21
CA PRO A 81 5.84 -32.40 17.34
C PRO A 81 6.49 -31.57 18.45
N LEU A 82 7.78 -31.83 18.75
CA LEU A 82 8.51 -31.05 19.75
C LEU A 82 8.75 -29.61 19.29
N ARG A 83 9.08 -29.41 18.00
CA ARG A 83 9.23 -28.07 17.41
C ARG A 83 7.89 -27.32 17.44
N ILE A 84 6.80 -27.96 17.02
CA ILE A 84 5.44 -27.39 17.00
C ILE A 84 5.02 -26.98 18.41
N ASN A 85 5.15 -27.86 19.41
CA ASN A 85 4.81 -27.54 20.79
C ASN A 85 5.64 -26.39 21.35
N SER A 86 6.92 -26.29 20.94
CA SER A 86 7.81 -25.20 21.35
C SER A 86 7.38 -23.88 20.72
N LEU A 87 7.01 -23.86 19.44
CA LEU A 87 6.47 -22.69 18.74
C LEU A 87 5.15 -22.22 19.37
N SER A 88 4.22 -23.15 19.62
CA SER A 88 2.95 -22.82 20.29
C SER A 88 3.18 -22.27 21.69
N SER A 89 4.13 -22.82 22.45
CA SER A 89 4.48 -22.31 23.78
C SER A 89 5.06 -20.90 23.71
N LEU A 90 5.91 -20.60 22.70
CA LEU A 90 6.43 -19.25 22.47
C LEU A 90 5.32 -18.26 22.14
N SER A 91 4.38 -18.65 21.27
CA SER A 91 3.19 -17.86 20.92
C SER A 91 2.37 -17.51 22.17
N GLU A 92 2.06 -18.49 23.02
CA GLU A 92 1.33 -18.27 24.27
C GLU A 92 2.07 -17.33 25.26
N MET A 93 3.39 -17.50 25.39
CA MET A 93 4.20 -16.66 26.28
C MET A 93 4.25 -15.21 25.80
N ILE A 94 4.36 -14.96 24.50
CA ILE A 94 4.35 -13.61 23.92
C ILE A 94 2.99 -12.95 24.14
N HIS A 95 1.89 -13.68 23.97
CA HIS A 95 0.56 -13.15 24.26
C HIS A 95 0.38 -12.72 25.73
N THR A 96 0.97 -13.47 26.66
CA THR A 96 0.80 -13.24 28.11
C THR A 96 1.71 -12.13 28.63
N HIS A 97 2.96 -12.04 28.16
CA HIS A 97 3.99 -11.15 28.72
C HIS A 97 4.43 -10.03 27.77
N GLN A 98 3.95 -10.03 26.52
CA GLN A 98 4.13 -9.00 25.49
C GLN A 98 5.56 -8.44 25.43
N ASN A 99 5.72 -7.15 25.74
CA ASN A 99 6.96 -6.38 25.54
C ASN A 99 8.11 -6.80 26.48
N ALA A 100 7.80 -7.30 27.69
CA ALA A 100 8.83 -7.74 28.64
C ALA A 100 9.62 -8.94 28.11
N LEU A 101 8.95 -9.79 27.34
CA LEU A 101 9.52 -10.98 26.72
C LEU A 101 10.20 -10.67 25.39
N LEU A 102 9.59 -9.79 24.59
CA LEU A 102 10.03 -9.45 23.24
C LEU A 102 11.32 -8.61 23.25
N ASN A 103 11.40 -7.54 24.03
CA ASN A 103 12.53 -6.61 23.99
C ASN A 103 13.92 -7.28 24.09
N PRO A 104 14.19 -8.22 25.02
CA PRO A 104 15.51 -8.87 25.12
C PRO A 104 15.76 -9.97 24.09
N HIS A 105 14.71 -10.50 23.44
CA HIS A 105 14.80 -11.71 22.62
C HIS A 105 14.29 -11.54 21.19
N LEU A 106 13.86 -10.33 20.79
CA LEU A 106 13.26 -10.04 19.49
C LEU A 106 14.12 -10.51 18.30
N PRO A 107 15.44 -10.24 18.23
CA PRO A 107 16.26 -10.71 17.10
C PRO A 107 16.30 -12.24 17.00
N ALA A 108 16.40 -12.93 18.15
CA ALA A 108 16.46 -14.39 18.20
C ALA A 108 15.11 -15.03 17.81
N LEU A 109 14.00 -14.44 18.26
CA LEU A 109 12.65 -14.88 17.93
C LEU A 109 12.34 -14.67 16.44
N LEU A 110 12.66 -13.49 15.88
CA LEU A 110 12.47 -13.19 14.46
C LEU A 110 13.31 -14.12 13.58
N HIS A 111 14.58 -14.32 13.93
CA HIS A 111 15.44 -15.24 13.19
C HIS A 111 14.91 -16.68 13.25
N ALA A 112 14.53 -17.16 14.43
CA ALA A 112 14.03 -18.53 14.60
C ALA A 112 12.71 -18.77 13.85
N ALA A 113 11.74 -17.86 13.98
CA ALA A 113 10.46 -17.95 13.30
C ALA A 113 10.63 -17.87 11.77
N SER A 114 11.48 -16.97 11.27
CA SER A 114 11.72 -16.81 9.84
C SER A 114 12.45 -18.01 9.24
N ASN A 115 13.44 -18.57 9.93
CA ASN A 115 14.19 -19.74 9.47
C ASN A 115 13.33 -21.00 9.35
N LEU A 116 12.39 -21.20 10.29
CA LEU A 116 11.52 -22.38 10.30
C LEU A 116 10.48 -22.41 9.17
N ILE A 117 10.39 -21.36 8.36
CA ILE A 117 9.61 -21.35 7.13
C ILE A 117 10.26 -22.24 6.06
N LEU A 118 11.54 -22.56 6.20
CA LEU A 118 12.28 -23.52 5.39
C LEU A 118 12.22 -24.95 5.96
N ASP A 119 11.44 -25.20 7.03
CA ASP A 119 11.31 -26.54 7.61
C ASP A 119 10.62 -27.49 6.62
N LYS A 120 11.07 -28.75 6.59
CA LYS A 120 10.50 -29.79 5.73
C LYS A 120 9.03 -30.10 6.07
N GLU A 121 8.63 -29.97 7.33
CA GLU A 121 7.29 -30.32 7.80
C GLU A 121 6.33 -29.13 7.65
N LYS A 122 5.20 -29.35 6.96
CA LYS A 122 4.19 -28.32 6.72
C LYS A 122 3.65 -27.69 8.00
N ASP A 123 3.35 -28.52 9.00
CA ASP A 123 2.74 -28.06 10.25
C ASP A 123 3.70 -27.18 11.07
N VAL A 124 5.01 -27.46 11.00
CA VAL A 124 6.03 -26.60 11.63
C VAL A 124 6.07 -25.24 10.95
N ARG A 125 6.05 -25.20 9.61
CA ARG A 125 6.01 -23.94 8.85
C ARG A 125 4.77 -23.12 9.20
N GLN A 126 3.60 -23.75 9.26
CA GLN A 126 2.36 -23.07 9.62
C GLN A 126 2.42 -22.47 11.03
N GLU A 127 2.96 -23.19 12.01
CA GLU A 127 3.07 -22.69 13.37
C GLU A 127 4.13 -21.58 13.50
N ALA A 128 5.22 -21.65 12.72
CA ALA A 128 6.23 -20.60 12.66
C ALA A 128 5.68 -19.30 12.06
N ILE A 129 4.85 -19.42 11.02
CA ILE A 129 4.14 -18.30 10.40
C ILE A 129 3.16 -17.64 11.38
N LYS A 130 2.44 -18.43 12.21
CA LYS A 130 1.58 -17.88 13.28
C LYS A 130 2.40 -17.11 14.32
N LEU A 131 3.50 -17.69 14.79
CA LEU A 131 4.41 -17.02 15.73
C LEU A 131 4.90 -15.69 15.15
N LEU A 132 5.33 -15.68 13.89
CA LEU A 132 5.77 -14.47 13.19
C LEU A 132 4.64 -13.43 13.12
N SER A 133 3.40 -13.83 12.79
CA SER A 133 2.24 -12.93 12.79
C SER A 133 1.98 -12.30 14.16
N ILE A 134 2.18 -13.04 15.24
CA ILE A 134 2.00 -12.52 16.62
C ILE A 134 3.08 -11.48 16.92
N ILE A 135 4.35 -11.80 16.65
CA ILE A 135 5.47 -10.88 16.87
C ILE A 135 5.25 -9.57 16.09
N LEU A 136 4.91 -9.67 14.81
CA LEU A 136 4.68 -8.50 13.94
C LEU A 136 3.45 -7.67 14.36
N THR A 137 2.49 -8.23 15.09
CA THR A 137 1.33 -7.49 15.59
C THR A 137 1.64 -6.73 16.88
N VAL A 138 2.55 -7.24 17.71
CA VAL A 138 2.89 -6.64 19.01
C VAL A 138 3.97 -5.56 18.88
N CYS A 139 4.93 -5.72 17.96
CA CYS A 139 6.04 -4.78 17.79
C CYS A 139 5.67 -3.54 16.95
N SER A 140 6.24 -2.38 17.31
CA SER A 140 6.11 -1.17 16.50
C SER A 140 7.00 -1.21 15.25
N GLU A 141 6.65 -0.43 14.22
CA GLU A 141 7.44 -0.30 12.99
C GLU A 141 8.91 0.07 13.28
N SER A 142 9.15 0.98 14.23
CA SER A 142 10.49 1.41 14.65
C SER A 142 11.35 0.31 15.26
N GLN A 143 10.74 -0.64 15.98
CA GLN A 143 11.46 -1.79 16.56
C GLN A 143 11.83 -2.83 15.50
N LEU A 144 10.99 -2.95 14.47
CA LEU A 144 11.15 -3.93 13.41
C LEU A 144 12.07 -3.44 12.29
N SER A 145 12.11 -2.13 12.01
CA SER A 145 12.83 -1.53 10.86
C SER A 145 14.24 -2.10 10.67
N SER A 146 15.07 -2.13 11.72
CA SER A 146 16.46 -2.60 11.65
C SER A 146 16.63 -4.12 11.57
N LEU A 147 15.59 -4.90 11.90
CA LEU A 147 15.61 -6.36 11.90
C LEU A 147 14.81 -6.97 10.74
N PHE A 148 14.03 -6.16 10.03
CA PHE A 148 13.09 -6.60 9.01
C PHE A 148 13.80 -7.27 7.82
N GLU A 149 15.03 -6.86 7.52
CA GLU A 149 15.86 -7.47 6.46
C GLU A 149 16.08 -8.97 6.69
N ILE A 150 16.15 -9.45 7.94
CA ILE A 150 16.26 -10.88 8.27
C ILE A 150 15.05 -11.63 7.72
N ILE A 151 13.86 -11.10 7.97
CA ILE A 151 12.58 -11.68 7.58
C ILE A 151 12.49 -11.74 6.05
N ILE A 152 12.86 -10.64 5.39
CA ILE A 152 12.83 -10.53 3.93
C ILE A 152 13.81 -11.48 3.24
N LYS A 153 15.02 -11.68 3.80
CA LYS A 153 15.98 -12.65 3.26
C LYS A 153 15.46 -14.08 3.34
N TYR A 154 14.87 -14.49 4.46
CA TYR A 154 14.26 -15.81 4.60
C TYR A 154 13.05 -16.00 3.67
N LEU A 155 12.23 -14.95 3.48
CA LEU A 155 11.14 -14.96 2.51
C LEU A 155 11.67 -15.22 1.09
N ALA A 156 12.70 -14.49 0.65
CA ALA A 156 13.30 -14.67 -0.67
C ALA A 156 13.89 -16.08 -0.87
N CYS A 157 14.55 -16.62 0.16
CA CYS A 157 15.02 -18.01 0.16
C CYS A 157 13.86 -19.01 0.03
N ALA A 158 12.74 -18.78 0.74
CA ALA A 158 11.58 -19.65 0.69
C ALA A 158 10.87 -19.59 -0.68
N MET A 159 10.81 -18.40 -1.31
CA MET A 159 10.21 -18.21 -2.64
C MET A 159 10.99 -18.92 -3.75
N THR A 160 12.32 -18.95 -3.63
CA THR A 160 13.23 -19.58 -4.61
C THR A 160 13.61 -21.02 -4.24
N HIS A 161 13.00 -21.58 -3.19
CA HIS A 161 13.31 -22.91 -2.70
C HIS A 161 12.98 -24.00 -3.72
N ILE A 162 13.77 -25.08 -3.75
CA ILE A 162 13.57 -26.20 -4.69
C ILE A 162 12.24 -26.95 -4.46
N ASP A 163 11.85 -27.10 -3.20
CA ASP A 163 10.60 -27.71 -2.75
C ASP A 163 9.39 -26.79 -2.98
N ALA A 164 8.40 -27.27 -3.74
CA ALA A 164 7.18 -26.55 -4.06
C ALA A 164 6.31 -26.24 -2.82
N ASP A 165 6.30 -27.11 -1.81
CA ASP A 165 5.49 -26.92 -0.60
C ASP A 165 6.04 -25.80 0.28
N ILE A 166 7.36 -25.58 0.25
CA ILE A 166 8.03 -24.45 0.90
C ILE A 166 7.74 -23.16 0.13
N ARG A 167 7.83 -23.19 -1.22
CA ARG A 167 7.42 -22.06 -2.05
C ARG A 167 5.96 -21.65 -1.81
N GLU A 168 5.02 -22.60 -1.70
CA GLU A 168 3.63 -22.31 -1.36
C GLU A 168 3.49 -21.66 0.03
N SER A 169 4.27 -22.16 1.01
CA SER A 169 4.25 -21.61 2.37
C SER A 169 4.82 -20.17 2.43
N SER A 170 5.78 -19.84 1.56
CA SER A 170 6.33 -18.48 1.44
C SER A 170 5.27 -17.44 1.06
N LEU A 171 4.26 -17.83 0.27
CA LEU A 171 3.15 -16.95 -0.10
C LEU A 171 2.27 -16.61 1.11
N SER A 172 2.14 -17.53 2.06
CA SER A 172 1.41 -17.28 3.32
C SER A 172 2.20 -16.36 4.26
N MET A 173 3.53 -16.48 4.26
CA MET A 173 4.40 -15.53 4.97
C MET A 173 4.26 -14.12 4.38
N LEU A 174 4.30 -13.98 3.06
CA LEU A 174 4.12 -12.70 2.37
C LEU A 174 2.78 -12.04 2.74
N ASP A 175 1.68 -12.80 2.79
CA ASP A 175 0.36 -12.29 3.18
C ASP A 175 0.38 -11.63 4.57
N ILE A 176 1.08 -12.25 5.53
CA ILE A 176 1.21 -11.71 6.89
C ILE A 176 2.07 -10.46 6.92
N LEU A 177 3.16 -10.42 6.15
CA LEU A 177 4.01 -9.23 6.07
C LEU A 177 3.22 -8.03 5.51
N ILE A 178 2.49 -8.22 4.40
CA ILE A 178 1.65 -7.18 3.82
C ILE A 178 0.53 -6.76 4.78
N SER A 179 -0.10 -7.72 5.47
CA SER A 179 -1.22 -7.43 6.38
C SER A 179 -0.80 -6.74 7.67
N LYS A 180 0.36 -7.07 8.23
CA LYS A 180 0.79 -6.60 9.56
C LYS A 180 1.76 -5.45 9.50
N GLN A 181 2.65 -5.42 8.50
CA GLN A 181 3.69 -4.40 8.34
C GLN A 181 3.78 -3.97 6.87
N PRO A 182 2.72 -3.36 6.31
CA PRO A 182 2.67 -2.98 4.89
C PRO A 182 3.77 -2.00 4.51
N SER A 183 4.06 -1.02 5.37
CA SER A 183 5.10 0.01 5.19
C SER A 183 6.49 -0.63 5.02
N LEU A 184 6.93 -1.44 5.99
CA LEU A 184 8.22 -2.11 5.92
C LEU A 184 8.30 -3.09 4.75
N THR A 185 7.22 -3.82 4.47
CA THR A 185 7.17 -4.76 3.34
C THR A 185 7.38 -4.07 2.01
N ALA A 186 6.71 -2.93 1.79
CA ALA A 186 6.82 -2.23 0.52
C ALA A 186 8.19 -1.55 0.30
N ARG A 187 8.92 -1.16 1.36
CA ARG A 187 10.32 -0.68 1.24
C ARG A 187 11.27 -1.72 0.63
N HIS A 188 11.00 -3.01 0.86
CA HIS A 188 11.79 -4.12 0.29
C HIS A 188 11.15 -4.75 -0.95
N CYS A 189 10.04 -4.20 -1.44
CA CYS A 189 9.31 -4.74 -2.58
C CYS A 189 10.18 -4.81 -3.83
N GLU A 190 10.69 -3.66 -4.28
CA GLU A 190 11.47 -3.53 -5.50
C GLU A 190 12.78 -4.34 -5.46
N PRO A 191 13.66 -4.21 -4.44
CA PRO A 191 14.99 -4.84 -4.51
C PRO A 191 15.00 -6.35 -4.27
N VAL A 192 14.04 -6.92 -3.53
CA VAL A 192 14.13 -8.31 -3.05
C VAL A 192 12.86 -9.11 -3.30
N ILE A 193 11.69 -8.59 -2.88
CA ILE A 193 10.45 -9.38 -2.90
C ILE A 193 9.95 -9.59 -4.32
N LEU A 194 9.92 -8.54 -5.15
CA LEU A 194 9.35 -8.60 -6.49
C LEU A 194 10.15 -9.51 -7.44
N PRO A 195 11.50 -9.49 -7.48
CA PRO A 195 12.29 -10.49 -8.21
C PRO A 195 11.94 -11.93 -7.82
N ALA A 196 12.01 -12.24 -6.52
CA ALA A 196 11.78 -13.59 -6.00
C ALA A 196 10.34 -14.05 -6.24
N PHE A 197 9.38 -13.13 -6.10
CA PHE A 197 7.98 -13.39 -6.39
C PHE A 197 7.74 -13.67 -7.87
N LEU A 198 8.29 -12.84 -8.77
CA LEU A 198 8.18 -13.03 -10.22
C LEU A 198 8.81 -14.35 -10.67
N ASP A 199 9.94 -14.75 -10.12
CA ASP A 199 10.57 -16.05 -10.41
C ASP A 199 9.75 -17.23 -9.87
N LEU A 200 9.06 -17.06 -8.74
CA LEU A 200 8.14 -18.09 -8.22
C LEU A 200 6.92 -18.26 -9.13
N ILE A 201 6.35 -17.15 -9.61
CA ILE A 201 5.08 -17.16 -10.36
C ILE A 201 5.26 -17.28 -11.87
N SER A 202 6.48 -17.12 -12.40
CA SER A 202 6.76 -17.21 -13.83
C SER A 202 7.92 -18.15 -14.14
N THR A 203 7.74 -19.02 -15.12
CA THR A 203 8.81 -19.82 -15.71
C THR A 203 9.33 -19.14 -16.97
N LYS A 204 10.64 -18.92 -17.04
CA LYS A 204 11.31 -18.56 -18.28
C LYS A 204 11.69 -19.84 -19.03
N VAL A 205 10.94 -20.18 -20.07
CA VAL A 205 11.33 -21.25 -20.99
C VAL A 205 12.40 -20.69 -21.93
N VAL A 206 13.46 -21.46 -22.18
CA VAL A 206 14.58 -21.06 -23.06
C VAL A 206 14.02 -20.55 -24.39
N ASP A 207 14.47 -19.36 -24.82
CA ASP A 207 14.04 -18.64 -26.04
C ASP A 207 12.56 -18.23 -26.16
N SER A 208 11.82 -18.12 -25.04
CA SER A 208 10.47 -17.56 -25.05
C SER A 208 10.18 -16.61 -23.88
N ASP A 209 9.16 -15.78 -24.04
CA ASP A 209 8.68 -14.88 -23.00
C ASP A 209 8.30 -15.65 -21.72
N ARG A 210 8.53 -15.02 -20.56
CA ARG A 210 8.14 -15.60 -19.26
C ARG A 210 6.65 -15.92 -19.30
N LYS A 211 6.27 -17.15 -18.94
CA LYS A 211 4.87 -17.57 -18.78
C LYS A 211 4.59 -17.88 -17.33
N LEU A 212 3.36 -17.66 -16.89
CA LEU A 212 2.97 -17.93 -15.52
C LEU A 212 3.11 -19.43 -15.21
N SER A 213 3.86 -19.76 -14.16
CA SER A 213 4.16 -21.13 -13.73
C SER A 213 2.86 -21.90 -13.46
N LEU A 214 2.60 -22.96 -14.22
CA LEU A 214 1.45 -23.82 -13.94
C LEU A 214 1.72 -24.62 -12.66
N GLN A 215 1.14 -24.20 -11.53
CA GLN A 215 1.10 -25.07 -10.35
C GLN A 215 0.02 -26.14 -10.56
N TYR A 216 0.42 -27.30 -11.09
CA TYR A 216 -0.33 -28.55 -11.04
C TYR A 216 -0.36 -29.07 -9.59
N THR A 217 -1.07 -28.38 -8.70
CA THR A 217 -1.48 -29.00 -7.44
C THR A 217 -2.86 -29.62 -7.69
N ASN A 218 -3.04 -30.91 -7.39
CA ASN A 218 -4.29 -31.66 -7.63
C ASN A 218 -5.54 -31.09 -6.91
N LYS A 219 -5.43 -29.95 -6.21
CA LYS A 219 -6.46 -29.36 -5.34
C LYS A 219 -7.09 -28.08 -5.88
N MET A 220 -6.56 -27.46 -6.96
CA MET A 220 -7.05 -26.14 -7.41
C MET A 220 -6.89 -25.94 -8.93
N SER A 221 -7.81 -25.20 -9.55
CA SER A 221 -7.72 -24.85 -10.98
C SER A 221 -6.67 -23.76 -11.23
N THR A 222 -6.13 -23.71 -12.45
CA THR A 222 -5.15 -22.70 -12.87
C THR A 222 -5.65 -21.27 -12.64
N ASN A 223 -6.92 -20.98 -12.95
CA ASN A 223 -7.48 -19.64 -12.80
C ASN A 223 -7.65 -19.24 -11.33
N VAL A 224 -8.04 -20.16 -10.45
CA VAL A 224 -8.12 -19.87 -9.01
C VAL A 224 -6.72 -19.63 -8.44
N TRP A 225 -5.70 -20.37 -8.90
CA TRP A 225 -4.31 -20.10 -8.54
C TRP A 225 -3.85 -18.72 -9.03
N ARG A 226 -4.14 -18.37 -10.29
CA ARG A 226 -3.87 -17.04 -10.87
C ARG A 226 -4.47 -15.93 -10.05
N ILE A 227 -5.74 -16.06 -9.67
CA ILE A 227 -6.44 -15.07 -8.85
C ILE A 227 -5.74 -14.89 -7.50
N LYS A 228 -5.36 -16.00 -6.83
CA LYS A 228 -4.61 -15.94 -5.56
C LYS A 228 -3.27 -15.24 -5.69
N VAL A 229 -2.55 -15.47 -6.78
CA VAL A 229 -1.26 -14.81 -7.06
C VAL A 229 -1.45 -13.33 -7.35
N LEU A 230 -2.38 -12.97 -8.23
CA LEU A 230 -2.67 -11.58 -8.59
C LEU A 230 -3.21 -10.78 -7.40
N THR A 231 -3.97 -11.41 -6.51
CA THR A 231 -4.43 -10.77 -5.26
C THR A 231 -3.24 -10.33 -4.40
N ARG A 232 -2.22 -11.19 -4.25
CA ARG A 232 -1.00 -10.89 -3.48
C ARG A 232 -0.17 -9.79 -4.13
N LEU A 233 0.00 -9.88 -5.45
CA LEU A 233 0.71 -8.87 -6.22
C LEU A 233 0.01 -7.51 -6.10
N GLN A 234 -1.32 -7.48 -6.25
CA GLN A 234 -2.11 -6.27 -6.07
C GLN A 234 -1.93 -5.69 -4.66
N ALA A 235 -1.99 -6.51 -3.61
CA ALA A 235 -1.80 -6.07 -2.23
C ALA A 235 -0.40 -5.49 -1.99
N LEU A 236 0.63 -6.13 -2.56
CA LEU A 236 2.01 -5.66 -2.50
C LEU A 236 2.18 -4.31 -3.20
N LEU A 237 1.68 -4.16 -4.43
CA LEU A 237 1.77 -2.89 -5.17
C LEU A 237 0.96 -1.77 -4.52
N LYS A 238 -0.22 -2.08 -3.95
CA LYS A 238 -1.01 -1.13 -3.15
C LYS A 238 -0.22 -0.61 -1.95
N ALA A 239 0.49 -1.49 -1.23
CA ALA A 239 1.35 -1.08 -0.13
C ALA A 239 2.45 -0.12 -0.60
N VAL A 240 3.06 -0.37 -1.77
CA VAL A 240 4.06 0.53 -2.37
C VAL A 240 3.46 1.89 -2.69
N VAL A 241 2.32 1.96 -3.36
CA VAL A 241 1.66 3.23 -3.69
C VAL A 241 1.32 4.04 -2.44
N ASN A 242 0.81 3.39 -1.38
CA ASN A 242 0.44 4.07 -0.15
C ASN A 242 1.63 4.75 0.54
N ILE A 243 2.80 4.10 0.59
CA ILE A 243 4.02 4.71 1.16
C ILE A 243 4.42 5.97 0.38
N HIS A 244 4.40 5.90 -0.95
CA HIS A 244 4.76 7.06 -1.77
C HIS A 244 3.74 8.21 -1.62
N ALA A 245 2.46 7.89 -1.41
CA ALA A 245 1.43 8.88 -1.13
C ALA A 245 1.61 9.54 0.25
N GLU A 246 1.97 8.76 1.28
CA GLU A 246 2.28 9.26 2.62
C GLU A 246 3.48 10.22 2.60
N GLN A 247 4.54 9.89 1.86
CA GLN A 247 5.71 10.75 1.68
C GLN A 247 5.36 12.11 1.05
N LYS A 248 4.48 12.13 0.03
CA LYS A 248 3.99 13.41 -0.55
C LYS A 248 3.19 14.25 0.46
N SER A 249 2.50 13.63 1.42
CA SER A 249 1.78 14.36 2.46
C SER A 249 2.72 14.90 3.55
N GLU A 250 3.84 14.23 3.81
CA GLU A 250 4.88 14.69 4.73
C GLU A 250 5.76 15.79 4.15
N ASP A 251 5.95 15.85 2.82
CA ASP A 251 6.65 16.97 2.14
C ASP A 251 6.02 18.34 2.44
N TYR A 252 4.69 18.40 2.67
CA TYR A 252 4.02 19.62 3.14
C TYR A 252 4.29 19.96 4.62
N ARG A 253 4.70 18.97 5.43
CA ARG A 253 5.17 19.14 6.82
C ARG A 253 6.68 19.42 6.89
N GLU A 254 7.46 19.06 5.86
CA GLU A 254 8.90 19.29 5.78
C GLU A 254 9.33 20.76 5.68
N GLN A 255 8.39 21.71 5.61
CA GLN A 255 8.72 23.15 5.78
C GLN A 255 9.40 23.47 7.12
N TYR A 256 9.45 22.52 8.07
CA TYR A 256 10.13 22.67 9.36
C TYR A 256 11.42 21.83 9.54
N VAL A 257 11.88 21.09 8.52
CA VAL A 257 13.14 20.34 8.60
C VAL A 257 14.30 21.22 8.12
N ARG A 258 15.34 21.41 8.94
CA ARG A 258 16.55 22.17 8.55
C ARG A 258 17.29 21.43 7.43
N LYS A 259 17.15 21.90 6.19
CA LYS A 259 18.02 21.51 5.07
C LYS A 259 19.42 22.09 5.30
N PHE A 260 20.42 21.23 5.53
CA PHE A 260 21.82 21.64 5.62
C PHE A 260 22.44 21.61 4.22
N LYS A 261 23.01 22.74 3.79
CA LYS A 261 23.84 22.78 2.58
C LYS A 261 25.24 22.29 2.94
N TRP A 262 25.65 21.19 2.34
CA TRP A 262 27.01 20.66 2.45
C TRP A 262 27.99 21.60 1.76
N ASN A 263 29.14 21.87 2.40
CA ASN A 263 30.21 22.67 1.85
C ASN A 263 31.53 21.93 2.11
N ASP A 264 32.23 21.56 1.05
CA ASP A 264 33.46 20.76 1.13
C ASP A 264 34.60 21.45 1.90
N ASP A 265 34.57 22.79 1.96
CA ASP A 265 35.60 23.59 2.62
C ASP A 265 35.34 23.81 4.12
N LYS A 266 34.23 23.29 4.68
CA LYS A 266 33.89 23.47 6.10
C LYS A 266 33.41 22.17 6.76
N PRO A 267 33.99 21.77 7.90
CA PRO A 267 33.50 20.61 8.63
C PRO A 267 32.08 20.87 9.16
N LEU A 268 31.13 20.02 8.76
CA LEU A 268 29.75 20.03 9.26
C LEU A 268 29.67 19.20 10.55
N TYR A 269 29.28 19.83 11.65
CA TYR A 269 29.06 19.14 12.92
C TYR A 269 27.56 18.82 13.09
N VAL A 270 27.23 17.53 13.08
CA VAL A 270 25.87 17.02 13.34
C VAL A 270 25.88 16.27 14.67
N SER A 271 24.96 16.60 15.58
CA SER A 271 24.86 15.90 16.87
C SER A 271 24.35 14.48 16.67
N LEU A 272 25.18 13.49 17.03
CA LEU A 272 24.86 12.07 16.94
C LEU A 272 23.87 11.57 18.02
N TYR A 273 23.69 12.33 19.11
CA TYR A 273 22.81 11.98 20.23
C TYR A 273 21.71 13.03 20.43
N ARG A 274 20.48 12.54 20.62
CA ARG A 274 19.24 13.33 20.67
C ARG A 274 19.00 13.97 22.05
N SER A 275 18.43 15.18 22.08
CA SER A 275 17.72 15.70 23.25
C SER A 275 16.29 15.13 23.29
N PRO A 276 15.75 14.69 24.45
CA PRO A 276 14.47 13.99 24.55
C PRO A 276 13.22 14.78 24.07
N THR A 277 13.34 16.04 23.65
CA THR A 277 12.21 16.91 23.28
C THR A 277 11.90 17.02 21.78
N ASP A 278 12.76 16.53 20.88
CA ASP A 278 12.57 16.75 19.42
C ASP A 278 12.23 15.44 18.69
N THR A 279 10.95 15.09 18.55
CA THR A 279 10.49 13.83 17.93
C THR A 279 10.62 13.76 16.40
N ASN A 280 10.89 14.88 15.70
CA ASN A 280 10.72 14.97 14.24
C ASN A 280 11.97 14.86 13.37
N ASN A 281 13.17 14.72 13.93
CA ASN A 281 14.39 14.60 13.13
C ASN A 281 15.03 13.21 13.31
N GLN A 282 14.61 12.24 12.49
CA GLN A 282 15.38 11.02 12.28
C GLN A 282 16.24 11.21 11.02
N VAL A 283 17.57 11.24 11.18
CA VAL A 283 18.48 11.03 10.05
C VAL A 283 18.98 9.60 10.20
N GLU A 284 18.48 8.69 9.37
CA GLU A 284 18.92 7.30 9.37
C GLU A 284 20.30 7.25 8.68
N LEU A 285 21.33 6.72 9.36
CA LEU A 285 22.69 6.59 8.80
C LEU A 285 22.71 5.74 7.52
N SER A 286 21.71 4.87 7.35
CA SER A 286 21.39 4.13 6.13
C SER A 286 21.14 5.05 4.93
N ASP A 287 20.43 6.17 5.11
CA ASP A 287 20.11 7.10 4.02
C ASP A 287 21.35 7.81 3.48
N ILE A 288 22.32 8.11 4.35
CA ILE A 288 23.61 8.72 3.98
C ILE A 288 24.48 7.73 3.20
N LEU A 289 24.47 6.45 3.60
CA LEU A 289 25.19 5.38 2.89
C LEU A 289 24.53 5.02 1.55
N ASN A 290 23.21 5.08 1.49
CA ASN A 290 22.42 4.78 0.28
C ASN A 290 22.36 5.95 -0.71
N ALA A 291 22.67 7.18 -0.30
CA ALA A 291 22.73 8.32 -1.22
C ALA A 291 23.78 8.11 -2.34
N LYS A 292 24.89 7.45 -2.03
CA LYS A 292 25.92 7.08 -3.03
C LYS A 292 25.51 5.94 -3.96
N SER A 293 24.58 5.07 -3.56
CA SER A 293 24.09 3.98 -4.41
C SER A 293 22.95 4.42 -5.34
N LYS A 294 22.21 5.47 -4.98
CA LYS A 294 21.18 6.08 -5.85
C LYS A 294 21.75 6.69 -7.14
N GLU A 295 22.95 7.27 -7.12
CA GLU A 295 23.58 7.86 -8.32
C GLU A 295 24.03 6.83 -9.38
N LEU A 296 24.17 5.54 -9.02
CA LEU A 296 24.74 4.52 -9.91
C LEU A 296 23.70 3.61 -10.62
N ILE A 297 22.40 3.71 -10.31
CA ILE A 297 21.34 2.82 -10.87
C ILE A 297 20.64 3.46 -12.10
N ASN A 298 21.21 4.52 -12.66
CA ASN A 298 20.57 5.32 -13.70
C ASN A 298 20.78 4.77 -15.13
N GLN A 299 20.41 3.51 -15.40
CA GLN A 299 20.32 2.97 -16.78
C GLN A 299 19.04 2.20 -17.12
N SER A 300 18.22 1.83 -16.15
CA SER A 300 16.79 1.51 -16.32
C SER A 300 16.23 1.48 -14.90
N SER A 301 15.17 2.22 -14.60
CA SER A 301 14.55 2.11 -13.27
C SER A 301 14.15 0.64 -13.04
N GLN A 302 14.45 0.05 -11.88
CA GLN A 302 14.15 -1.38 -11.61
C GLN A 302 12.66 -1.70 -11.86
N ILE A 303 11.78 -0.74 -11.57
CA ILE A 303 10.36 -0.79 -11.96
C ILE A 303 10.08 -1.01 -13.46
N GLN A 304 10.89 -0.45 -14.38
CA GLN A 304 10.76 -0.72 -15.83
C GLN A 304 11.06 -2.18 -16.17
N ILE A 305 12.07 -2.77 -15.52
CA ILE A 305 12.43 -4.18 -15.72
C ILE A 305 11.27 -5.07 -15.26
N TYR A 306 10.70 -4.78 -14.09
CA TYR A 306 9.57 -5.56 -13.57
C TYR A 306 8.30 -5.36 -14.37
N ALA A 307 8.02 -4.14 -14.85
CA ALA A 307 6.93 -3.87 -15.78
C ALA A 307 7.12 -4.66 -17.10
N GLY A 308 8.37 -4.76 -17.58
CA GLY A 308 8.76 -5.59 -18.73
C GLY A 308 8.44 -7.06 -18.60
N ILE A 309 8.52 -7.59 -17.37
CA ILE A 309 8.14 -8.98 -17.09
C ILE A 309 6.63 -9.10 -16.88
N LEU A 310 6.04 -8.18 -16.12
CA LEU A 310 4.69 -8.30 -15.61
C LEU A 310 3.62 -7.98 -16.66
N MET A 311 3.81 -6.95 -17.49
CA MET A 311 2.80 -6.54 -18.47
C MET A 311 2.49 -7.64 -19.50
N PRO A 312 3.48 -8.29 -20.15
CA PRO A 312 3.21 -9.41 -21.05
C PRO A 312 2.50 -10.57 -20.34
N LEU A 313 2.93 -10.92 -19.11
CA LEU A 313 2.31 -11.97 -18.31
C LEU A 313 0.82 -11.69 -18.03
N LEU A 314 0.47 -10.46 -17.67
CA LEU A 314 -0.92 -10.07 -17.40
C LEU A 314 -1.78 -10.17 -18.66
N ILE A 315 -1.26 -9.71 -19.81
CA ILE A 315 -1.96 -9.76 -21.09
C ILE A 315 -2.18 -11.22 -21.50
N ASP A 316 -1.15 -12.07 -21.43
CA ASP A 316 -1.23 -13.49 -21.76
C ASP A 316 -2.25 -14.23 -20.90
N ILE A 317 -2.30 -13.95 -19.58
CA ILE A 317 -3.31 -14.51 -18.67
C ILE A 317 -4.71 -14.19 -19.16
N PHE A 318 -4.97 -12.96 -19.59
CA PHE A 318 -6.29 -12.59 -20.08
C PHE A 318 -6.58 -13.21 -21.45
N VAL A 319 -5.64 -13.18 -22.38
CA VAL A 319 -5.81 -13.75 -23.73
C VAL A 319 -6.19 -15.23 -23.66
N GLU A 320 -5.66 -15.99 -22.71
CA GLU A 320 -6.01 -17.40 -22.49
C GLU A 320 -7.48 -17.61 -22.08
N VAL A 321 -8.05 -16.69 -21.29
CA VAL A 321 -9.43 -16.78 -20.77
C VAL A 321 -10.42 -15.91 -21.55
N ALA A 322 -9.94 -15.12 -22.50
CA ALA A 322 -10.75 -14.19 -23.26
C ALA A 322 -11.73 -14.93 -24.18
N PRO A 323 -12.97 -14.45 -24.30
CA PRO A 323 -13.94 -15.04 -25.21
C PRO A 323 -13.43 -15.01 -26.67
N GLN A 324 -13.50 -16.14 -27.36
CA GLN A 324 -13.11 -16.23 -28.77
C GLN A 324 -14.18 -15.61 -29.67
N LYS A 325 -13.76 -14.82 -30.66
CA LYS A 325 -14.65 -14.18 -31.63
C LYS A 325 -15.30 -15.27 -32.50
N THR A 326 -16.56 -15.64 -32.23
CA THR A 326 -17.37 -16.37 -33.21
C THR A 326 -18.00 -15.36 -34.16
N LYS A 327 -17.91 -15.61 -35.47
CA LYS A 327 -18.21 -14.63 -36.55
C LYS A 327 -19.64 -14.06 -36.56
N ASN A 328 -20.54 -14.49 -35.67
CA ASN A 328 -21.99 -14.21 -35.75
C ASN A 328 -22.62 -13.53 -34.51
N GLN A 329 -21.88 -13.12 -33.48
CA GLN A 329 -22.49 -12.43 -32.33
C GLN A 329 -22.23 -10.92 -32.36
N ARG A 330 -23.27 -10.16 -32.75
CA ARG A 330 -23.37 -8.70 -32.60
C ARG A 330 -23.93 -8.27 -31.23
N GLN A 331 -24.08 -9.19 -30.29
CA GLN A 331 -24.53 -8.94 -28.92
C GLN A 331 -23.39 -9.32 -27.95
N GLY A 332 -23.10 -8.40 -27.01
CA GLY A 332 -22.02 -8.37 -26.02
C GLY A 332 -21.09 -9.58 -25.88
N LEU A 333 -19.77 -9.35 -25.85
CA LEU A 333 -18.84 -10.40 -25.44
C LEU A 333 -19.07 -10.71 -23.96
N HIS A 334 -19.68 -11.87 -23.71
CA HIS A 334 -19.99 -12.33 -22.37
C HIS A 334 -18.77 -13.02 -21.74
N LEU A 335 -18.31 -12.50 -20.60
CA LEU A 335 -17.23 -13.08 -19.81
C LEU A 335 -17.73 -14.23 -18.94
N SER A 336 -16.85 -15.21 -18.69
CA SER A 336 -17.00 -16.12 -17.56
C SER A 336 -16.68 -15.38 -16.26
N ASN A 337 -17.19 -15.88 -15.13
CA ASN A 337 -16.94 -15.26 -13.82
C ASN A 337 -15.44 -15.20 -13.48
N GLU A 338 -14.71 -16.29 -13.77
CA GLU A 338 -13.26 -16.33 -13.57
C GLU A 338 -12.53 -15.32 -14.46
N ALA A 339 -12.93 -15.19 -15.74
CA ALA A 339 -12.33 -14.22 -16.65
C ALA A 339 -12.61 -12.77 -16.22
N ALA A 340 -13.81 -12.48 -15.71
CA ALA A 340 -14.16 -11.16 -15.19
C ALA A 340 -13.33 -10.78 -13.95
N VAL A 341 -13.16 -11.71 -13.00
CA VAL A 341 -12.32 -11.49 -11.82
C VAL A 341 -10.85 -11.32 -12.21
N LEU A 342 -10.34 -12.15 -13.12
CA LEU A 342 -8.98 -12.00 -13.66
C LEU A 342 -8.76 -10.64 -14.32
N LEU A 343 -9.68 -10.23 -15.21
CA LEU A 343 -9.57 -8.94 -15.89
C LEU A 343 -9.64 -7.76 -14.92
N LYS A 344 -10.43 -7.86 -13.83
CA LYS A 344 -10.44 -6.87 -12.76
C LYS A 344 -9.06 -6.74 -12.11
N PHE A 345 -8.47 -7.86 -11.69
CA PHE A 345 -7.14 -7.84 -11.07
C PHE A 345 -6.07 -7.32 -12.01
N ILE A 346 -6.09 -7.72 -13.27
CA ILE A 346 -5.17 -7.23 -14.30
C ILE A 346 -5.30 -5.71 -14.45
N SER A 347 -6.53 -5.21 -14.56
CA SER A 347 -6.79 -3.77 -14.69
C SER A 347 -6.31 -2.99 -13.47
N ASP A 348 -6.61 -3.49 -12.26
CA ASP A 348 -6.14 -2.85 -11.03
C ASP A 348 -4.61 -2.85 -10.92
N ILE A 349 -3.94 -3.94 -11.32
CA ILE A 349 -2.47 -4.02 -11.30
C ILE A 349 -1.86 -3.04 -12.31
N ILE A 350 -2.42 -2.91 -13.51
CA ILE A 350 -1.97 -1.93 -14.52
C ILE A 350 -2.07 -0.50 -13.95
N LEU A 351 -3.18 -0.17 -13.29
CA LEU A 351 -3.36 1.14 -12.65
C LEU A 351 -2.40 1.37 -11.48
N LEU A 352 -2.10 0.34 -10.69
CA LEU A 352 -1.11 0.44 -9.61
C LEU A 352 0.31 0.63 -10.15
N LEU A 353 0.68 -0.09 -11.21
CA LEU A 353 1.95 0.14 -11.89
C LEU A 353 2.02 1.58 -12.39
N TRP A 354 0.98 2.06 -13.07
CA TRP A 354 0.90 3.45 -13.52
C TRP A 354 1.14 4.46 -12.38
N GLN A 355 0.51 4.25 -11.22
CA GLN A 355 0.73 5.09 -10.04
C GLN A 355 2.17 5.00 -9.55
N ILE A 356 2.81 3.83 -9.52
CA ILE A 356 4.23 3.73 -9.13
C ILE A 356 5.13 4.49 -10.12
N PHE A 357 4.83 4.44 -11.43
CA PHE A 357 5.51 5.27 -12.44
C PHE A 357 5.27 6.78 -12.26
N GLU A 358 4.24 7.20 -11.52
CA GLU A 358 4.02 8.60 -11.16
C GLU A 358 4.89 9.09 -10.01
N PHE A 359 5.40 8.17 -9.19
CA PHE A 359 6.28 8.50 -8.07
C PHE A 359 7.76 8.26 -8.39
N SER A 360 8.08 7.61 -9.51
CA SER A 360 9.45 7.29 -9.90
C SER A 360 10.03 8.28 -10.92
N ASP A 361 11.36 8.29 -11.05
CA ASP A 361 12.06 9.05 -12.08
C ASP A 361 11.89 8.45 -13.50
N ALA A 362 11.12 7.35 -13.63
CA ALA A 362 10.93 6.65 -14.88
C ALA A 362 9.95 7.39 -15.80
N PRO A 363 10.22 7.49 -17.11
CA PRO A 363 9.33 8.16 -18.04
C PRO A 363 7.98 7.42 -18.17
N LYS A 364 6.87 8.05 -17.73
CA LYS A 364 5.49 7.56 -17.98
C LYS A 364 5.22 7.32 -19.47
N GLN A 365 5.85 8.12 -20.32
CA GLN A 365 5.76 8.00 -21.78
C GLN A 365 6.26 6.64 -22.28
N TRP A 366 7.35 6.11 -21.71
CA TRP A 366 7.87 4.78 -22.08
C TRP A 366 6.83 3.68 -21.82
N PHE A 367 6.13 3.74 -20.69
CA PHE A 367 5.12 2.75 -20.34
C PHE A 367 3.97 2.76 -21.37
N CYS A 368 3.55 3.95 -21.81
CA CYS A 368 2.54 4.10 -22.86
C CYS A 368 3.04 3.58 -24.21
N GLU A 369 4.20 4.04 -24.67
CA GLU A 369 4.78 3.66 -25.97
C GLU A 369 4.98 2.14 -26.08
N THR A 370 5.35 1.50 -24.96
CA THR A 370 5.65 0.06 -24.95
C THR A 370 4.38 -0.81 -24.86
N TYR A 371 3.42 -0.45 -24.01
CA TYR A 371 2.33 -1.37 -23.66
C TYR A 371 0.93 -0.91 -24.06
N ALA A 372 0.72 0.36 -24.41
CA ALA A 372 -0.64 0.87 -24.66
C ALA A 372 -1.31 0.17 -25.86
N ALA A 373 -0.62 0.08 -27.00
CA ALA A 373 -1.16 -0.58 -28.20
C ALA A 373 -1.55 -2.05 -27.93
N SER A 374 -0.65 -2.81 -27.30
CA SER A 374 -0.91 -4.21 -26.95
C SER A 374 -2.09 -4.34 -25.98
N THR A 375 -2.10 -3.53 -24.91
CA THR A 375 -3.17 -3.56 -23.90
C THR A 375 -4.51 -3.20 -24.51
N ILE A 376 -4.59 -2.15 -25.35
CA ILE A 376 -5.82 -1.73 -26.00
C ILE A 376 -6.32 -2.82 -26.95
N ASN A 377 -5.44 -3.39 -27.78
CA ASN A 377 -5.81 -4.44 -28.73
C ASN A 377 -6.36 -5.71 -28.04
N HIS A 378 -5.77 -6.11 -26.90
CA HIS A 378 -6.15 -7.35 -26.23
C HIS A 378 -7.31 -7.17 -25.25
N LEU A 379 -7.39 -6.04 -24.53
CA LEU A 379 -8.37 -5.83 -23.47
C LEU A 379 -9.59 -5.00 -23.92
N ILE A 380 -9.47 -4.14 -24.94
CA ILE A 380 -10.51 -3.13 -25.25
C ILE A 380 -11.05 -3.27 -26.69
N ALA A 381 -10.16 -3.25 -27.69
CA ALA A 381 -10.53 -3.22 -29.10
C ALA A 381 -11.47 -4.37 -29.47
N ASP A 382 -12.63 -4.04 -30.06
CA ASP A 382 -13.71 -4.95 -30.44
C ASP A 382 -14.31 -5.83 -29.32
N ARG A 383 -13.92 -5.61 -28.06
CA ARG A 383 -14.37 -6.43 -26.90
C ARG A 383 -15.15 -5.63 -25.86
N PHE A 384 -14.95 -4.31 -25.84
CA PHE A 384 -15.62 -3.39 -24.94
C PHE A 384 -17.00 -2.95 -25.46
N PRO A 385 -18.03 -2.79 -24.62
CA PRO A 385 -18.07 -3.09 -23.18
C PRO A 385 -18.34 -4.57 -22.88
N TYR A 386 -17.81 -5.06 -21.77
CA TYR A 386 -18.02 -6.43 -21.30
C TYR A 386 -19.32 -6.59 -20.51
N SER A 387 -19.86 -7.81 -20.51
CA SER A 387 -20.98 -8.24 -19.66
C SER A 387 -20.78 -9.68 -19.19
N LEU A 388 -21.51 -10.14 -18.17
CA LEU A 388 -21.45 -11.54 -17.70
C LEU A 388 -22.42 -12.43 -18.49
N ASN A 389 -22.10 -13.73 -18.60
CA ASN A 389 -23.00 -14.74 -19.17
C ASN A 389 -24.25 -14.95 -18.29
N GLU A 390 -25.44 -14.91 -18.89
CA GLU A 390 -26.73 -14.99 -18.15
C GLU A 390 -27.01 -16.38 -17.54
N ASN A 391 -26.44 -17.45 -18.10
CA ASN A 391 -26.82 -18.84 -17.83
C ASN A 391 -26.57 -19.36 -16.39
N PHE A 392 -25.86 -18.61 -15.53
CA PHE A 392 -25.58 -19.04 -14.15
C PHE A 392 -26.31 -18.26 -13.04
N ALA A 393 -26.88 -17.08 -13.34
CA ALA A 393 -27.65 -16.34 -12.34
C ALA A 393 -28.94 -17.09 -11.95
N GLU A 394 -29.52 -17.86 -12.88
CA GLU A 394 -30.66 -18.75 -12.59
C GLU A 394 -30.29 -19.95 -11.71
N ALA A 395 -29.04 -20.42 -11.77
CA ALA A 395 -28.56 -21.53 -10.95
C ALA A 395 -28.39 -21.10 -9.47
N LEU A 396 -28.00 -19.85 -9.22
CA LEU A 396 -27.98 -19.26 -7.88
C LEU A 396 -29.40 -19.14 -7.29
N ASN A 397 -30.37 -18.68 -8.09
CA ASN A 397 -31.76 -18.48 -7.64
C ASN A 397 -32.56 -19.78 -7.43
N LYS A 398 -32.25 -20.87 -8.14
CA LYS A 398 -32.93 -22.17 -7.96
C LYS A 398 -32.44 -22.98 -6.74
N SER A 399 -31.33 -22.58 -6.10
CA SER A 399 -30.72 -23.33 -4.98
C SER A 399 -31.33 -23.07 -3.59
N ASN A 400 -32.26 -22.11 -3.46
CA ASN A 400 -32.86 -21.72 -2.18
C ASN A 400 -33.83 -22.75 -1.54
N LYS A 401 -33.91 -23.99 -2.03
CA LYS A 401 -34.76 -25.04 -1.42
C LYS A 401 -34.02 -26.10 -0.60
N HIS A 402 -32.70 -26.28 -0.72
CA HIS A 402 -31.96 -27.20 0.16
C HIS A 402 -30.64 -26.57 0.62
N LYS A 403 -30.42 -26.57 1.94
CA LYS A 403 -29.27 -26.01 2.66
C LYS A 403 -27.95 -26.74 2.36
N ASN A 404 -27.50 -26.74 1.11
CA ASN A 404 -26.11 -26.98 0.77
C ASN A 404 -25.54 -25.71 0.16
N LYS A 405 -24.55 -25.15 0.85
CA LYS A 405 -23.71 -24.03 0.44
C LYS A 405 -23.17 -24.33 -0.96
N VAL A 406 -23.79 -23.82 -2.02
CA VAL A 406 -23.26 -23.94 -3.38
C VAL A 406 -22.04 -23.05 -3.44
N VAL A 407 -20.87 -23.66 -3.29
CA VAL A 407 -19.57 -23.05 -3.58
C VAL A 407 -19.61 -22.63 -5.04
N VAL A 408 -19.64 -21.33 -5.30
CA VAL A 408 -19.38 -20.77 -6.62
C VAL A 408 -17.97 -21.23 -7.01
N SER A 409 -17.89 -22.25 -7.86
CA SER A 409 -16.71 -22.66 -8.63
C SER A 409 -15.35 -22.26 -8.04
N GLY A 410 -14.96 -22.81 -6.88
CA GLY A 410 -13.62 -22.60 -6.28
C GLY A 410 -13.19 -21.15 -5.98
N LEU A 411 -14.05 -20.14 -6.21
CA LEU A 411 -13.75 -18.72 -6.03
C LEU A 411 -14.08 -18.30 -4.59
N PRO A 412 -13.21 -17.53 -3.92
CA PRO A 412 -13.50 -16.95 -2.60
C PRO A 412 -14.81 -16.15 -2.56
N ALA A 413 -15.52 -16.22 -1.42
CA ALA A 413 -16.81 -15.57 -1.24
C ALA A 413 -16.76 -14.04 -1.37
N GLU A 414 -15.59 -13.43 -1.18
CA GLU A 414 -15.35 -11.99 -1.33
C GLU A 414 -15.60 -11.48 -2.76
N PHE A 415 -15.52 -12.34 -3.78
CA PHE A 415 -15.80 -11.96 -5.18
C PHE A 415 -17.28 -12.01 -5.55
N SER A 416 -18.14 -12.52 -4.66
CA SER A 416 -19.57 -12.65 -4.92
C SER A 416 -20.24 -11.32 -5.20
N ALA A 417 -19.90 -10.26 -4.44
CA ALA A 417 -20.45 -8.91 -4.62
C ALA A 417 -20.10 -8.31 -5.99
N PHE A 418 -18.87 -8.51 -6.46
CA PHE A 418 -18.43 -8.06 -7.79
C PHE A 418 -19.17 -8.78 -8.92
N LEU A 419 -19.45 -10.07 -8.76
CA LEU A 419 -20.12 -10.90 -9.76
C LEU A 419 -21.66 -10.70 -9.82
N VAL A 420 -22.23 -9.89 -8.93
CA VAL A 420 -23.67 -9.53 -9.00
C VAL A 420 -23.95 -8.60 -10.18
N ASP A 421 -23.01 -7.72 -10.52
CA ASP A 421 -23.20 -6.75 -11.59
C ASP A 421 -23.01 -7.37 -12.97
N LYS A 422 -24.12 -7.79 -13.59
CA LYS A 422 -24.14 -8.39 -14.93
C LYS A 422 -23.57 -7.48 -16.02
N GLN A 423 -23.62 -6.15 -15.82
CA GLN A 423 -23.10 -5.18 -16.79
C GLN A 423 -21.61 -4.88 -16.57
N CYS A 424 -20.95 -5.51 -15.60
CA CYS A 424 -19.53 -5.33 -15.33
C CYS A 424 -19.14 -3.85 -15.19
N ARG A 425 -19.95 -3.01 -14.55
CA ARG A 425 -19.79 -1.54 -14.63
C ARG A 425 -18.47 -1.08 -14.05
N LEU A 426 -18.06 -1.59 -12.88
CA LEU A 426 -16.75 -1.30 -12.29
C LEU A 426 -15.61 -1.70 -13.23
N LEU A 427 -15.67 -2.91 -13.78
CA LEU A 427 -14.64 -3.45 -14.68
C LEU A 427 -14.52 -2.60 -15.96
N ASN A 428 -15.64 -2.29 -16.60
CA ASN A 428 -15.66 -1.43 -17.78
C ASN A 428 -15.14 -0.03 -17.46
N MET A 429 -15.44 0.51 -16.27
CA MET A 429 -14.89 1.80 -15.83
C MET A 429 -13.37 1.76 -15.59
N LEU A 430 -12.82 0.66 -15.08
CA LEU A 430 -11.37 0.48 -14.95
C LEU A 430 -10.70 0.47 -16.33
N LEU A 431 -11.30 -0.19 -17.32
CA LEU A 431 -10.79 -0.21 -18.70
C LEU A 431 -10.87 1.17 -19.35
N CYS A 432 -11.95 1.93 -19.14
CA CYS A 432 -12.04 3.31 -19.57
C CYS A 432 -10.90 4.15 -18.97
N HIS A 433 -10.63 4.00 -17.67
CA HIS A 433 -9.56 4.72 -16.99
C HIS A 433 -8.19 4.40 -17.61
N ILE A 434 -7.87 3.11 -17.79
CA ILE A 434 -6.60 2.68 -18.41
C ILE A 434 -6.44 3.27 -19.82
N TYR A 435 -7.49 3.19 -20.64
CA TYR A 435 -7.45 3.73 -21.99
C TYR A 435 -7.17 5.24 -22.01
N LEU A 436 -7.85 5.99 -21.14
CA LEU A 436 -7.71 7.44 -21.08
C LEU A 436 -6.32 7.84 -20.58
N LEU A 437 -5.76 7.13 -19.60
CA LEU A 437 -4.38 7.31 -19.16
C LEU A 437 -3.38 7.12 -20.31
N PHE A 438 -3.57 6.08 -21.13
CA PHE A 438 -2.73 5.86 -22.31
C PHE A 438 -2.90 6.94 -23.37
N CYS A 439 -4.11 7.46 -23.57
CA CYS A 439 -4.33 8.58 -24.49
C CYS A 439 -3.69 9.89 -23.99
N GLU A 440 -3.62 10.11 -22.67
CA GLU A 440 -3.08 11.36 -22.11
C GLU A 440 -1.58 11.53 -22.33
N HIS A 441 -0.87 10.42 -22.50
CA HIS A 441 0.58 10.30 -22.53
C HIS A 441 1.13 9.52 -23.73
N GLY A 442 0.25 9.06 -24.62
CA GLY A 442 0.58 8.23 -25.79
C GLY A 442 -0.11 8.71 -27.06
N SER A 443 -0.21 7.81 -28.05
CA SER A 443 -0.88 8.11 -29.32
C SER A 443 -2.41 8.06 -29.20
N GLU A 444 -3.08 8.64 -30.18
CA GLU A 444 -4.54 8.54 -30.33
C GLU A 444 -4.94 7.12 -30.78
N TYR A 445 -6.02 6.59 -30.21
CA TYR A 445 -6.57 5.27 -30.54
C TYR A 445 -8.04 5.38 -30.98
N ASP A 446 -8.50 4.43 -31.80
CA ASP A 446 -9.79 4.51 -32.49
C ASP A 446 -11.03 4.39 -31.57
N ASN A 447 -10.89 3.78 -30.38
CA ASN A 447 -12.01 3.50 -29.46
C ASN A 447 -12.45 4.69 -28.60
N LEU A 448 -11.86 5.89 -28.76
CA LEU A 448 -12.09 7.03 -27.87
C LEU A 448 -13.56 7.47 -27.86
N LYS A 449 -14.23 7.44 -29.02
CA LYS A 449 -15.65 7.77 -29.15
C LYS A 449 -16.56 6.79 -28.39
N GLU A 450 -16.23 5.51 -28.43
CA GLU A 450 -16.99 4.47 -27.72
C GLU A 450 -16.85 4.60 -26.20
N ILE A 451 -15.62 4.90 -25.75
CA ILE A 451 -15.30 5.09 -24.34
C ILE A 451 -15.95 6.36 -23.80
N ALA A 452 -15.85 7.48 -24.52
CA ALA A 452 -16.53 8.71 -24.14
C ALA A 452 -18.05 8.52 -24.03
N ARG A 453 -18.67 7.85 -25.02
CA ARG A 453 -20.10 7.49 -24.99
C ARG A 453 -20.46 6.63 -23.77
N TYR A 454 -19.61 5.66 -23.42
CA TYR A 454 -19.84 4.81 -22.24
C TYR A 454 -19.73 5.59 -20.92
N VAL A 455 -18.74 6.48 -20.79
CA VAL A 455 -18.56 7.36 -19.62
C VAL A 455 -19.75 8.30 -19.48
N THR A 456 -20.18 8.97 -20.54
CA THR A 456 -21.37 9.85 -20.53
C THR A 456 -22.64 9.09 -20.16
N LYS A 457 -22.83 7.87 -20.68
CA LYS A 457 -23.99 7.02 -20.31
C LYS A 457 -23.91 6.59 -18.84
N SER A 458 -22.72 6.28 -18.34
CA SER A 458 -22.51 5.86 -16.95
C SER A 458 -22.82 6.99 -15.95
N LEU A 459 -22.53 8.24 -16.33
CA LEU A 459 -22.94 9.43 -15.56
C LEU A 459 -24.46 9.50 -15.38
N GLN A 460 -25.26 9.24 -16.42
CA GLN A 460 -26.72 9.25 -16.31
C GLN A 460 -27.26 8.20 -15.32
N SER A 461 -26.51 7.12 -15.11
CA SER A 461 -26.83 6.06 -14.13
C SER A 461 -26.07 6.19 -12.80
N CYS A 462 -25.39 7.31 -12.55
CA CYS A 462 -24.46 7.49 -11.43
C CYS A 462 -25.05 7.15 -10.04
N PRO A 463 -26.31 7.51 -9.72
CA PRO A 463 -26.89 7.17 -8.41
C PRO A 463 -27.01 5.66 -8.14
N THR A 464 -27.00 4.81 -9.17
CA THR A 464 -27.14 3.35 -9.04
C THR A 464 -25.81 2.60 -8.91
N LEU A 465 -24.69 3.34 -8.95
CA LEU A 465 -23.33 2.79 -8.93
C LEU A 465 -22.80 2.73 -7.50
N ASP A 466 -21.87 1.83 -7.21
CA ASP A 466 -21.16 1.81 -5.93
C ASP A 466 -20.12 2.95 -5.85
N ARG A 467 -19.67 3.28 -4.64
CA ARG A 467 -18.72 4.38 -4.40
C ARG A 467 -17.39 4.24 -5.15
N GLU A 468 -16.88 3.01 -5.31
CA GLU A 468 -15.62 2.77 -6.02
C GLU A 468 -15.80 3.10 -7.51
N THR A 469 -16.86 2.58 -8.13
CA THR A 469 -17.20 2.88 -9.52
C THR A 469 -17.44 4.38 -9.74
N ILE A 470 -18.12 5.07 -8.83
CA ILE A 470 -18.33 6.53 -8.92
C ILE A 470 -16.99 7.27 -8.90
N SER A 471 -16.08 6.92 -7.98
CA SER A 471 -14.78 7.59 -7.92
C SER A 471 -14.00 7.39 -9.22
N ARG A 472 -14.01 6.19 -9.80
CA ARG A 472 -13.36 5.89 -11.08
C ARG A 472 -14.02 6.61 -12.26
N LEU A 473 -15.34 6.74 -12.23
CA LEU A 473 -16.10 7.50 -13.22
C LEU A 473 -15.64 8.96 -13.27
N PHE A 474 -15.59 9.65 -12.14
CA PHE A 474 -15.14 11.05 -12.12
C PHE A 474 -13.68 11.22 -12.53
N HIS A 475 -12.80 10.25 -12.22
CA HIS A 475 -11.44 10.24 -12.79
C HIS A 475 -11.45 10.14 -14.33
N CYS A 476 -12.29 9.28 -14.91
CA CYS A 476 -12.41 9.19 -16.37
C CYS A 476 -12.95 10.48 -16.99
N VAL A 477 -13.89 11.16 -16.32
CA VAL A 477 -14.44 12.44 -16.77
C VAL A 477 -13.34 13.53 -16.73
N ASP A 478 -12.55 13.60 -15.65
CA ASP A 478 -11.40 14.50 -15.54
C ASP A 478 -10.38 14.26 -16.67
N SER A 479 -10.09 12.99 -16.98
CA SER A 479 -9.16 12.61 -18.06
C SER A 479 -9.69 12.93 -19.45
N LEU A 480 -10.96 12.63 -19.74
CA LEU A 480 -11.61 12.99 -21.00
C LEU A 480 -11.54 14.50 -21.25
N PHE A 481 -11.82 15.28 -20.21
CA PHE A 481 -11.76 16.74 -20.30
C PHE A 481 -10.32 17.24 -20.53
N SER A 482 -9.34 16.68 -19.83
CA SER A 482 -7.92 17.02 -20.01
C SER A 482 -7.43 16.69 -21.43
N LEU A 483 -7.91 15.59 -22.01
CA LEU A 483 -7.62 15.20 -23.39
C LEU A 483 -8.22 16.16 -24.41
N GLU A 484 -9.45 16.62 -24.19
CA GLU A 484 -10.09 17.60 -25.06
C GLU A 484 -9.29 18.90 -25.13
N LEU A 485 -8.85 19.41 -23.97
CA LEU A 485 -8.00 20.61 -23.87
C LEU A 485 -6.67 20.42 -24.62
N LYS A 486 -6.03 19.26 -24.47
CA LYS A 486 -4.75 18.95 -25.14
C LYS A 486 -4.91 18.81 -26.65
N LEU A 487 -5.93 18.09 -27.11
CA LEU A 487 -6.08 17.69 -28.51
C LEU A 487 -6.81 18.71 -29.38
N LYS A 488 -7.54 19.67 -28.78
CA LYS A 488 -8.34 20.71 -29.49
C LYS A 488 -9.25 20.13 -30.59
N LYS A 489 -9.77 18.92 -30.38
CA LYS A 489 -10.60 18.18 -31.32
C LYS A 489 -11.88 17.74 -30.62
N ASN A 490 -13.01 17.85 -31.33
CA ASN A 490 -14.34 17.50 -30.81
C ASN A 490 -14.59 15.99 -30.86
N TYR A 491 -13.91 15.22 -30.01
CA TYR A 491 -14.10 13.76 -29.91
C TYR A 491 -15.39 13.37 -29.22
N PHE A 492 -15.82 14.17 -28.26
CA PHE A 492 -17.06 14.03 -27.55
C PHE A 492 -17.70 15.39 -27.32
N ASP A 493 -19.00 15.39 -27.05
CA ASP A 493 -19.76 16.61 -26.82
C ASP A 493 -19.56 17.06 -25.36
N ALA A 494 -18.58 17.94 -25.15
CA ALA A 494 -18.25 18.47 -23.84
C ALA A 494 -19.37 19.30 -23.23
N ILE A 495 -20.16 19.98 -24.06
CA ILE A 495 -21.36 20.71 -23.62
C ILE A 495 -22.34 19.71 -23.03
N ARG A 496 -22.62 18.62 -23.74
CA ARG A 496 -23.48 17.55 -23.23
C ARG A 496 -22.94 16.91 -21.95
N LEU A 497 -21.63 16.77 -21.82
CA LEU A 497 -21.01 16.24 -20.59
C LEU A 497 -21.25 17.19 -19.40
N ILE A 498 -21.03 18.49 -19.60
CA ILE A 498 -21.28 19.53 -18.59
C ILE A 498 -22.77 19.56 -18.21
N GLN A 499 -23.67 19.48 -19.20
CA GLN A 499 -25.12 19.43 -18.97
C GLN A 499 -25.52 18.24 -18.10
N VAL A 500 -25.02 17.05 -18.41
CA VAL A 500 -25.30 15.85 -17.60
C VAL A 500 -24.76 16.00 -16.18
N ILE A 501 -23.56 16.60 -16.01
CA ILE A 501 -22.96 16.79 -14.68
C ILE A 501 -23.70 17.85 -13.86
N LYS A 502 -24.15 18.94 -14.48
CA LYS A 502 -25.01 19.95 -13.85
C LYS A 502 -26.33 19.35 -13.42
N GLN A 503 -27.01 18.62 -14.32
CA GLN A 503 -28.25 17.92 -14.00
C GLN A 503 -28.07 16.98 -12.80
N LEU A 504 -26.99 16.19 -12.76
CA LEU A 504 -26.67 15.32 -11.63
C LEU A 504 -26.39 16.11 -10.35
N TYR A 505 -25.73 17.26 -10.44
CA TYR A 505 -25.52 18.14 -9.29
C TYR A 505 -26.85 18.65 -8.74
N ASP A 506 -27.73 19.16 -9.61
CA ASP A 506 -29.02 19.72 -9.20
C ASP A 506 -29.94 18.66 -8.58
N GLU A 507 -29.95 17.43 -9.12
CA GLU A 507 -30.70 16.29 -8.59
C GLU A 507 -30.14 15.79 -7.24
N CYS A 508 -28.81 15.76 -7.07
CA CYS A 508 -28.17 15.18 -5.89
C CYS A 508 -27.93 16.17 -4.74
N SER A 509 -27.74 17.46 -5.03
CA SER A 509 -27.44 18.52 -4.05
C SER A 509 -28.47 18.66 -2.91
N PRO A 510 -29.80 18.58 -3.14
CA PRO A 510 -30.78 18.72 -2.06
C PRO A 510 -30.93 17.47 -1.18
N SER A 511 -30.32 16.35 -1.57
CA SER A 511 -30.52 15.07 -0.91
C SER A 511 -29.63 14.90 0.32
N HIS A 512 -30.17 14.32 1.39
CA HIS A 512 -29.46 14.05 2.66
C HIS A 512 -28.80 12.65 2.70
N GLU A 513 -28.92 11.88 1.62
CA GLU A 513 -28.34 10.55 1.51
C GLU A 513 -26.82 10.63 1.31
N ALA A 514 -26.06 9.84 2.07
CA ALA A 514 -24.59 9.90 2.07
C ALA A 514 -23.94 9.61 0.70
N GLN A 515 -24.60 8.85 -0.15
CA GLN A 515 -24.14 8.55 -1.51
C GLN A 515 -24.42 9.71 -2.47
N LEU A 516 -25.61 10.29 -2.43
CA LEU A 516 -25.99 11.45 -3.23
C LEU A 516 -25.15 12.68 -2.85
N HIS A 517 -24.85 12.86 -1.55
CA HIS A 517 -23.93 13.89 -1.09
C HIS A 517 -22.51 13.70 -1.66
N PHE A 518 -22.00 12.47 -1.69
CA PHE A 518 -20.70 12.17 -2.30
C PHE A 518 -20.68 12.47 -3.81
N ILE A 519 -21.77 12.16 -4.53
CA ILE A 519 -21.91 12.52 -5.95
C ILE A 519 -21.93 14.03 -6.11
N ALA A 520 -22.72 14.76 -5.30
CA ALA A 520 -22.79 16.22 -5.33
C ALA A 520 -21.44 16.89 -5.04
N GLU A 521 -20.62 16.32 -4.16
CA GLU A 521 -19.26 16.81 -3.92
C GLU A 521 -18.34 16.60 -5.14
N LYS A 522 -18.43 15.44 -5.81
CA LYS A 522 -17.63 15.15 -7.00
C LYS A 522 -18.07 15.99 -8.20
N THR A 523 -19.37 16.15 -8.44
CA THR A 523 -19.89 17.03 -9.50
C THR A 523 -19.54 18.49 -9.24
N PHE A 524 -19.66 18.98 -8.00
CA PHE A 524 -19.21 20.32 -7.62
C PHE A 524 -17.73 20.53 -7.90
N SER A 525 -16.86 19.59 -7.49
CA SER A 525 -15.43 19.67 -7.73
C SER A 525 -15.11 19.72 -9.23
N TYR A 526 -15.85 18.96 -10.05
CA TYR A 526 -15.69 18.97 -11.49
C TYR A 526 -16.11 20.31 -12.10
N LEU A 527 -17.30 20.81 -11.78
CA LEU A 527 -17.80 22.11 -12.25
C LEU A 527 -16.86 23.26 -11.84
N TYR A 528 -16.31 23.22 -10.63
CA TYR A 528 -15.27 24.14 -10.21
C TYR A 528 -14.01 24.07 -11.08
N LYS A 529 -13.42 22.89 -11.28
CA LYS A 529 -12.25 22.74 -12.19
C LYS A 529 -12.56 23.25 -13.59
N MET A 530 -13.79 23.04 -14.04
CA MET A 530 -14.26 23.51 -15.34
C MET A 530 -14.26 25.04 -15.44
N THR A 531 -14.81 25.74 -14.45
CA THR A 531 -14.81 27.22 -14.40
C THR A 531 -13.41 27.84 -14.40
N LEU A 532 -12.40 27.15 -13.88
CA LEU A 532 -11.03 27.66 -13.90
C LEU A 532 -10.40 27.55 -15.30
N ASN A 533 -10.81 26.54 -16.07
CA ASN A 533 -10.24 26.23 -17.38
C ASN A 533 -10.98 26.93 -18.55
N THR A 534 -12.19 27.47 -18.34
CA THR A 534 -12.98 28.19 -19.36
C THR A 534 -12.35 29.49 -19.86
N ARG A 535 -11.23 29.96 -19.30
CA ARG A 535 -10.43 31.03 -19.92
C ARG A 535 -9.84 30.65 -21.29
N THR A 536 -9.92 29.38 -21.68
CA THR A 536 -9.28 28.85 -22.91
C THR A 536 -10.24 28.24 -23.93
N THR A 537 -11.55 28.12 -23.63
CA THR A 537 -12.52 27.46 -24.50
C THR A 537 -13.68 28.38 -24.86
N SER A 538 -14.05 28.37 -26.14
CA SER A 538 -14.96 29.29 -26.82
C SER A 538 -16.34 29.50 -26.15
N SER A 539 -16.88 30.71 -26.33
CA SER A 539 -18.20 31.32 -26.03
C SER A 539 -19.48 30.44 -25.97
N LYS A 540 -19.46 29.16 -26.36
CA LYS A 540 -20.65 28.28 -26.38
C LYS A 540 -20.91 27.53 -25.06
N ASN A 541 -19.93 27.44 -24.16
CA ASN A 541 -20.04 26.72 -22.88
C ASN A 541 -20.64 27.58 -21.74
N GLU A 542 -20.93 28.85 -22.01
CA GLU A 542 -21.14 29.87 -20.98
C GLU A 542 -22.53 29.77 -20.32
N SER A 543 -23.61 29.49 -21.06
CA SER A 543 -24.97 29.58 -20.50
C SER A 543 -25.22 28.62 -19.33
N GLU A 544 -24.95 27.33 -19.50
CA GLU A 544 -25.21 26.31 -18.47
C GLU A 544 -24.34 26.51 -17.23
N LEU A 545 -23.09 26.91 -17.45
CA LEU A 545 -22.12 27.18 -16.39
C LEU A 545 -22.44 28.49 -15.66
N ASN A 546 -22.92 29.50 -16.38
CA ASN A 546 -23.37 30.77 -15.80
C ASN A 546 -24.56 30.57 -14.87
N ASP A 547 -25.54 29.72 -15.23
CA ASP A 547 -26.65 29.38 -14.33
C ASP A 547 -26.14 28.72 -13.03
N TRP A 548 -25.14 27.83 -13.14
CA TRP A 548 -24.55 27.20 -11.96
C TRP A 548 -23.76 28.21 -11.12
N LEU A 549 -23.01 29.11 -11.76
CA LEU A 549 -22.28 30.20 -11.12
C LEU A 549 -23.23 31.16 -10.37
N ASP A 550 -24.41 31.43 -10.92
CA ASP A 550 -25.48 32.20 -10.29
C ASP A 550 -26.06 31.49 -9.05
N GLY A 551 -26.06 30.16 -9.03
CA GLY A 551 -26.47 29.39 -7.85
C GLY A 551 -25.46 29.43 -6.69
N LEU A 552 -24.18 29.76 -6.92
CA LEU A 552 -23.12 29.58 -5.91
C LEU A 552 -23.22 30.49 -4.68
N PRO A 553 -23.54 31.80 -4.79
CA PRO A 553 -23.65 32.66 -3.61
C PRO A 553 -24.73 32.18 -2.63
N SER A 554 -25.80 31.55 -3.13
CA SER A 554 -26.86 30.98 -2.29
C SER A 554 -26.34 29.90 -1.33
N LEU A 555 -25.28 29.15 -1.70
CA LEU A 555 -24.68 28.11 -0.85
C LEU A 555 -24.04 28.70 0.42
N LEU A 556 -23.56 29.94 0.36
CA LEU A 556 -22.96 30.64 1.51
C LEU A 556 -24.01 31.12 2.53
N THR A 557 -25.29 31.13 2.15
CA THR A 557 -26.41 31.44 3.05
C THR A 557 -26.91 30.23 3.85
N GLN A 558 -26.41 29.03 3.57
CA GLN A 558 -26.78 27.80 4.28
C GLN A 558 -26.26 27.81 5.72
N LYS A 559 -26.87 27.02 6.62
CA LYS A 559 -26.41 26.90 8.02
C LYS A 559 -25.05 26.19 8.15
N LYS A 560 -24.75 25.29 7.22
CA LYS A 560 -23.55 24.45 7.24
C LYS A 560 -22.96 24.33 5.84
N ILE A 561 -21.65 24.56 5.71
CA ILE A 561 -20.90 24.42 4.45
C ILE A 561 -19.56 23.72 4.71
N SER A 562 -18.96 23.07 3.71
CA SER A 562 -17.61 22.52 3.82
C SER A 562 -16.55 23.58 3.50
N PHE A 563 -15.37 23.47 4.13
CA PHE A 563 -14.26 24.40 3.87
C PHE A 563 -13.82 24.38 2.40
N GLU A 564 -13.77 23.21 1.77
CA GLU A 564 -13.42 23.07 0.35
C GLU A 564 -14.37 23.84 -0.57
N LYS A 565 -15.69 23.80 -0.32
CA LYS A 565 -16.67 24.58 -1.11
C LYS A 565 -16.42 26.08 -0.97
N VAL A 566 -16.15 26.56 0.26
CA VAL A 566 -15.82 27.97 0.52
C VAL A 566 -14.55 28.39 -0.22
N LYS A 567 -13.51 27.57 -0.18
CA LYS A 567 -12.24 27.81 -0.89
C LYS A 567 -12.44 27.86 -2.40
N CYS A 568 -13.24 26.95 -2.96
CA CYS A 568 -13.61 26.96 -4.37
C CYS A 568 -14.35 28.26 -4.75
N ILE A 569 -15.37 28.65 -3.99
CA ILE A 569 -16.13 29.88 -4.26
C ILE A 569 -15.23 31.13 -4.19
N ALA A 570 -14.36 31.22 -3.18
CA ALA A 570 -13.42 32.33 -3.06
C ALA A 570 -12.43 32.40 -4.24
N ASN A 571 -12.03 31.25 -4.79
CA ASN A 571 -11.18 31.21 -5.99
C ASN A 571 -11.94 31.57 -7.27
N ILE A 572 -13.24 31.23 -7.36
CA ILE A 572 -14.10 31.67 -8.46
C ILE A 572 -14.26 33.20 -8.43
N ALA A 573 -14.44 33.81 -7.26
CA ALA A 573 -14.53 35.26 -7.12
C ALA A 573 -13.28 35.96 -7.68
N ARG A 574 -12.09 35.40 -7.44
CA ARG A 574 -10.82 35.88 -8.02
C ARG A 574 -10.73 35.79 -9.54
N CYS A 575 -11.58 34.97 -10.17
CA CYS A 575 -11.61 34.82 -11.62
C CYS A 575 -12.43 35.90 -12.33
N ASN A 576 -13.12 36.77 -11.59
CA ASN A 576 -13.89 37.90 -12.12
C ASN A 576 -14.95 37.51 -13.18
N LEU A 577 -15.69 36.42 -12.93
CA LEU A 577 -16.74 35.95 -13.84
C LEU A 577 -18.04 36.74 -13.63
N SER A 578 -18.60 37.31 -14.71
CA SER A 578 -19.75 38.22 -14.66
C SER A 578 -21.00 37.61 -14.03
N ALA A 579 -21.35 36.36 -14.39
CA ALA A 579 -22.53 35.68 -13.85
C ALA A 579 -22.44 35.47 -12.32
N PHE A 580 -21.26 35.12 -11.82
CA PHE A 580 -21.04 34.96 -10.38
C PHE A 580 -21.10 36.30 -9.64
N ILE A 581 -20.51 37.36 -10.20
CA ILE A 581 -20.45 38.67 -9.53
C ILE A 581 -21.83 39.31 -9.47
N GLN A 582 -22.60 39.27 -10.57
CA GLN A 582 -23.98 39.77 -10.59
C GLN A 582 -24.85 39.07 -9.55
N SER A 583 -24.67 37.76 -9.39
CA SER A 583 -25.36 37.00 -8.35
C SER A 583 -24.87 37.35 -6.94
N LEU A 584 -23.56 37.50 -6.76
CA LEU A 584 -22.96 37.86 -5.49
C LEU A 584 -23.51 39.19 -4.97
N ASP A 585 -23.70 40.17 -5.86
CA ASP A 585 -24.30 41.47 -5.51
C ASP A 585 -25.70 41.30 -4.89
N GLY A 586 -26.52 40.37 -5.38
CA GLY A 586 -27.86 40.09 -4.83
C GLY A 586 -27.86 39.30 -3.51
N TYR A 587 -26.82 38.54 -3.20
CA TYR A 587 -26.75 37.69 -2.00
C TYR A 587 -25.85 38.21 -0.89
N ILE A 588 -25.02 39.24 -1.14
CA ILE A 588 -23.99 39.68 -0.20
C ILE A 588 -24.55 40.06 1.17
N GLU A 589 -25.70 40.74 1.22
CA GLU A 589 -26.34 41.13 2.48
C GLU A 589 -26.72 39.89 3.32
N SER A 590 -27.33 38.90 2.67
CA SER A 590 -27.74 37.64 3.29
C SER A 590 -26.53 36.81 3.76
N ILE A 591 -25.44 36.83 2.98
CA ILE A 591 -24.18 36.16 3.32
C ILE A 591 -23.54 36.79 4.55
N MET A 592 -23.46 38.13 4.59
CA MET A 592 -22.87 38.86 5.72
C MET A 592 -23.69 38.66 6.99
N ASN A 593 -25.03 38.70 6.90
CA ASN A 593 -25.91 38.44 8.03
C ASN A 593 -25.74 37.00 8.59
N ASN A 594 -25.48 36.02 7.73
CA ASN A 594 -25.28 34.62 8.12
C ASN A 594 -23.85 34.31 8.61
N LEU A 595 -22.84 35.15 8.31
CA LEU A 595 -21.42 34.89 8.57
C LEU A 595 -21.09 34.53 10.05
N PRO A 596 -21.68 35.17 11.08
CA PRO A 596 -21.46 34.78 12.47
C PRO A 596 -22.01 33.38 12.79
N HIS A 597 -23.16 33.02 12.20
CA HIS A 597 -23.91 31.80 12.48
C HIS A 597 -23.53 30.60 11.59
N LEU A 598 -22.75 30.83 10.52
CA LEU A 598 -22.33 29.80 9.59
C LEU A 598 -21.37 28.78 10.23
N HIS A 599 -21.73 27.50 10.13
CA HIS A 599 -20.89 26.38 10.55
C HIS A 599 -20.07 25.80 9.39
N ILE A 600 -18.76 26.01 9.42
CA ILE A 600 -17.83 25.40 8.47
C ILE A 600 -17.44 24.00 8.98
N SER A 601 -17.79 22.99 8.19
CA SER A 601 -17.55 21.57 8.46
C SER A 601 -16.07 21.27 8.26
N ASN A 602 -15.27 21.28 9.33
CA ASN A 602 -13.88 20.80 9.29
C ASN A 602 -13.32 20.39 10.65
N GLU A 603 -12.22 19.62 10.63
CA GLU A 603 -11.54 19.07 11.82
C GLU A 603 -10.65 20.09 12.55
N ASN A 604 -10.06 21.07 11.85
CA ASN A 604 -9.14 22.05 12.43
C ASN A 604 -9.82 23.39 12.79
N LYS A 605 -9.46 23.98 13.94
CA LYS A 605 -9.93 25.32 14.35
C LYS A 605 -9.40 26.43 13.43
N LEU A 606 -8.18 26.27 12.90
CA LEU A 606 -7.54 27.26 12.03
C LEU A 606 -8.28 27.43 10.69
N GLU A 607 -8.65 26.31 10.05
CA GLU A 607 -9.37 26.32 8.77
C GLU A 607 -10.78 26.90 8.88
N LYS A 608 -11.43 26.78 10.06
CA LYS A 608 -12.72 27.42 10.32
C LYS A 608 -12.60 28.94 10.34
N ALA A 609 -11.55 29.46 10.97
CA ALA A 609 -11.27 30.90 10.99
C ALA A 609 -10.89 31.39 9.58
N GLU A 610 -10.06 30.65 8.87
CA GLU A 610 -9.66 30.95 7.49
C GLU A 610 -10.86 30.95 6.53
N GLY A 611 -11.74 29.95 6.62
CA GLY A 611 -12.93 29.87 5.78
C GLY A 611 -13.86 31.07 5.97
N LYS A 612 -14.08 31.53 7.20
CA LYS A 612 -14.87 32.75 7.44
C LYS A 612 -14.19 34.01 6.90
N ARG A 613 -12.85 34.10 6.97
CA ARG A 613 -12.09 35.19 6.34
C ARG A 613 -12.22 35.17 4.81
N LEU A 614 -12.18 33.99 4.18
CA LEU A 614 -12.37 33.86 2.74
C LEU A 614 -13.75 34.35 2.28
N ILE A 615 -14.80 34.12 3.08
CA ILE A 615 -16.14 34.64 2.80
C ILE A 615 -16.17 36.16 2.97
N ALA A 616 -15.56 36.70 4.03
CA ALA A 616 -15.46 38.15 4.22
C ALA A 616 -14.74 38.86 3.05
N ASN A 617 -13.72 38.22 2.47
CA ASN A 617 -13.01 38.73 1.30
C ASN A 617 -13.90 38.87 0.05
N LEU A 618 -15.07 38.21 -0.01
CA LEU A 618 -15.99 38.34 -1.13
C LEU A 618 -16.56 39.76 -1.25
N LEU A 619 -16.63 40.53 -0.16
CA LEU A 619 -17.03 41.95 -0.16
C LEU A 619 -16.24 42.80 -1.14
N TYR A 620 -14.97 42.46 -1.34
CA TYR A 620 -14.08 43.15 -2.27
C TYR A 620 -14.58 43.05 -3.73
N PHE A 621 -15.18 41.93 -4.11
CA PHE A 621 -15.54 41.61 -5.50
C PHE A 621 -16.95 42.08 -5.91
N VAL A 622 -17.75 42.59 -4.97
CA VAL A 622 -19.10 43.15 -5.22
C VAL A 622 -18.99 44.41 -6.10
N GLN A 623 -19.83 44.61 -7.12
CA GLN A 623 -19.67 45.76 -8.03
C GLN A 623 -20.17 47.08 -7.45
N THR A 624 -21.39 47.07 -6.90
CA THR A 624 -22.00 48.26 -6.32
C THR A 624 -22.46 48.00 -4.92
N TRP A 625 -22.15 48.92 -4.01
CA TRP A 625 -22.75 48.95 -2.69
C TRP A 625 -23.84 50.03 -2.70
N ASP A 626 -25.06 49.65 -2.35
CA ASP A 626 -26.10 50.65 -2.13
C ASP A 626 -25.94 51.31 -0.76
N ASP A 627 -26.50 52.51 -0.62
CA ASP A 627 -26.35 53.33 0.60
C ASP A 627 -26.96 52.66 1.83
N GLU A 628 -27.96 51.80 1.63
CA GLU A 628 -28.61 51.01 2.68
C GLU A 628 -27.68 49.92 3.22
N PHE A 629 -27.02 49.16 2.34
CA PHE A 629 -26.03 48.15 2.71
C PHE A 629 -24.82 48.78 3.40
N VAL A 630 -24.30 49.90 2.90
CA VAL A 630 -23.15 50.59 3.53
C VAL A 630 -23.50 51.03 4.95
N THR A 631 -24.68 51.63 5.14
CA THR A 631 -25.15 52.07 6.46
C THR A 631 -25.37 50.87 7.40
N GLY A 632 -25.92 49.77 6.89
CA GLY A 632 -26.10 48.53 7.62
C GLY A 632 -24.78 47.87 8.02
N LEU A 633 -23.80 47.83 7.12
CA LEU A 633 -22.48 47.27 7.35
C LEU A 633 -21.69 48.09 8.37
N GLN A 634 -21.74 49.43 8.27
CA GLN A 634 -21.11 50.33 9.24
C GLN A 634 -21.69 50.12 10.64
N LYS A 635 -23.02 50.02 10.76
CA LYS A 635 -23.69 49.73 12.01
C LYS A 635 -23.34 48.34 12.56
N ALA A 636 -23.16 47.34 11.70
CA ALA A 636 -22.73 46.00 12.11
C ALA A 636 -21.27 45.98 12.61
N ILE A 637 -20.38 46.77 12.00
CA ILE A 637 -18.99 46.96 12.43
C ILE A 637 -18.95 47.68 13.79
N ASP A 638 -19.71 48.76 13.94
CA ASP A 638 -19.76 49.56 15.18
C ASP A 638 -20.32 48.79 16.38
N ASN A 639 -21.22 47.82 16.13
CA ASN A 639 -21.79 46.94 17.14
C ASN A 639 -21.01 45.63 17.36
N ASP A 640 -19.82 45.48 16.77
CA ASP A 640 -18.98 44.26 16.81
C ASP A 640 -19.74 42.96 16.45
N TYR A 641 -20.68 43.05 15.51
CA TYR A 641 -21.55 41.92 15.13
C TYR A 641 -20.75 40.71 14.60
N PHE A 642 -19.57 40.95 14.01
CA PHE A 642 -18.72 39.91 13.41
C PHE A 642 -17.61 39.38 14.37
N GLY A 643 -17.49 39.94 15.58
CA GLY A 643 -16.48 39.58 16.58
C GLY A 643 -15.05 39.63 16.05
N HIS A 644 -14.31 38.51 16.10
CA HIS A 644 -12.89 38.48 15.67
C HIS A 644 -12.64 38.83 14.18
N LEU A 645 -13.69 38.89 13.35
CA LEU A 645 -13.62 39.23 11.93
C LEU A 645 -13.84 40.72 11.67
N THR A 646 -14.33 41.50 12.64
CA THR A 646 -14.70 42.90 12.48
C THR A 646 -13.53 43.74 11.97
N GLY A 647 -12.32 43.54 12.53
CA GLY A 647 -11.10 44.21 12.06
C GLY A 647 -10.74 43.86 10.61
N HIS A 648 -10.80 42.57 10.25
CA HIS A 648 -10.49 42.10 8.89
C HIS A 648 -11.49 42.64 7.85
N ILE A 649 -12.79 42.71 8.20
CA ILE A 649 -13.82 43.27 7.32
C ILE A 649 -13.56 44.76 7.07
N LYS A 650 -13.17 45.51 8.11
CA LYS A 650 -12.81 46.93 7.98
C LYS A 650 -11.64 47.12 7.01
N ASP A 651 -10.59 46.31 7.14
CA ASP A 651 -9.43 46.35 6.23
C ASP A 651 -9.84 46.06 4.77
N VAL A 652 -10.71 45.08 4.54
CA VAL A 652 -11.21 44.74 3.19
C VAL A 652 -12.03 45.90 2.59
N VAL A 653 -12.83 46.57 3.40
CA VAL A 653 -13.63 47.75 2.99
C VAL A 653 -12.73 48.92 2.63
N GLU A 654 -11.73 49.23 3.48
CA GLU A 654 -10.75 50.28 3.23
C GLU A 654 -9.95 50.02 1.95
N CYS A 655 -9.50 48.78 1.73
CA CYS A 655 -8.79 48.38 0.51
C CYS A 655 -9.63 48.54 -0.77
N LYS A 656 -10.95 48.35 -0.69
CA LYS A 656 -11.83 48.53 -1.85
C LYS A 656 -12.01 50.01 -2.18
N LEU A 657 -12.27 50.83 -1.16
CA LEU A 657 -12.44 52.28 -1.29
C LEU A 657 -11.15 52.96 -1.81
N SER A 658 -9.97 52.49 -1.39
CA SER A 658 -8.70 53.00 -1.90
C SER A 658 -8.42 52.65 -3.37
N ASN A 659 -9.02 51.58 -3.90
CA ASN A 659 -8.86 51.14 -5.28
C ASN A 659 -9.93 51.72 -6.23
N SER A 660 -11.01 52.30 -5.71
CA SER A 660 -12.04 52.98 -6.52
C SER A 660 -11.71 54.46 -6.84
N ASP A 661 -10.72 55.04 -6.15
CA ASP A 661 -10.24 56.42 -6.36
C ASP A 661 -9.08 56.54 -7.39
N THR A 662 -8.76 55.43 -8.08
CA THR A 662 -7.80 55.35 -9.22
C THR A 662 -8.48 54.76 -10.43
#